data_AF-A0A7S2C8U1-F1
#
_entry.id   AF-A0A7S2C8U1-F1
#
_cell.length_a   1.000
_cell.length_b   1.000
_cell.length_c   1.000
_cell.angle_alpha   90.00
_cell.angle_beta   90.00
_cell.angle_gamma   90.00
#
_symmetry.space_group_name_H-M   'P 1'
#
loop_
_entity.id
_entity.type
_entity.pdbx_description
1 polymer ?
#
loop_
_entity_poly.entity_id
_entity_poly.type
_entity_poly.pdbx_seq_one_letter_code
_entity_poly.pdbx_strand_id
1 'polypeptide(L)'
;MSGAHADVFALLEEICSSKGTEQEEFTAWDLRCATASSARAQSKQIKVLSVGGNPKSFLEARSASGEQAAAIIIGTEPADSNPSALYRQVLVDGLLQRRGLILLQGLDRVELLAKMVRMDVASGLLDRVPSKSESSADAVQLSEMWLPGVPMPSMSIALAQEDEIEGLAPDGLKRRRAEKAEASPKSPTSSSAVAPAGRSLMDSLKARARTLAAISLLWGCAPMLMLIAGAAWLRHKLFGPSFQPGKPKKQLRILVTGGKMSKASAVARAVGRDGHKVFTAEIMPYKYCHTRFCSYVSKHYVLPRPTVDPVAWEAAVQAIVAEQHIDLIIPCTAPVESSAYAHLRERLPPNVRVFAFDGAVSDELDNKYTFNQVLVKAGLACPETAAMECLEDGLEFFRGKSAADGGKKYIVKPAVYDPKARTEILFLPIEDEQRQEEYLRSRNATKEVPYVIQEVLQNPEYGCFAMFNKGALTGFEFFESAASCLVYRQCRDKRYQQVLELNKGLGKAMNLTGQLTLDLMHTASGDMVPIECNPRIHSAICTLEGHRNLGSCYTEPDHAPSSDADIVLSKPDTFRFWIMDQIFLMAGFWKHKSCFKLSLPEMLRGNDAMLAGDDPMPFLAMYLAQIPSLLALEILPGTEWLKLDFCIGKVVKEGGD
;
A
#
# COMPACT_ATOMS: atom_id res chain seq x y z
N MET A 1 22.50 22.30 32.41
CA MET A 1 21.25 21.51 32.35
C MET A 1 20.11 22.06 33.21
N SER A 2 20.31 23.02 34.13
CA SER A 2 19.21 23.61 34.92
C SER A 2 18.34 24.66 34.21
N GLY A 3 18.78 25.20 33.06
CA GLY A 3 18.05 26.25 32.33
C GLY A 3 16.85 25.77 31.51
N ALA A 4 16.89 24.55 30.97
CA ALA A 4 15.82 24.04 30.11
C ALA A 4 14.55 23.63 30.88
N HIS A 5 14.68 23.13 32.11
CA HIS A 5 13.53 22.77 32.96
C HIS A 5 12.74 23.99 33.44
N ALA A 6 13.39 25.13 33.65
CA ALA A 6 12.72 26.36 34.10
C ALA A 6 11.79 26.97 33.03
N ASP A 7 12.06 26.66 31.76
CA ASP A 7 11.44 27.29 30.60
C ASP A 7 9.99 26.82 30.34
N VAL A 8 9.73 25.51 30.46
CA VAL A 8 8.42 24.90 30.20
C VAL A 8 7.38 25.24 31.27
N PHE A 9 7.80 25.30 32.54
CA PHE A 9 6.91 25.62 33.65
C PHE A 9 6.57 27.10 33.70
N ALA A 10 7.52 27.99 33.37
CA ALA A 10 7.24 29.41 33.23
C ALA A 10 6.21 29.67 32.12
N LEU A 11 6.34 28.97 30.98
CA LEU A 11 5.35 29.02 29.91
C LEU A 11 3.97 28.50 30.34
N LEU A 12 3.93 27.39 31.10
CA LEU A 12 2.68 26.86 31.63
C LEU A 12 2.00 27.86 32.59
N GLU A 13 2.76 28.47 33.50
CA GLU A 13 2.26 29.50 34.43
C GLU A 13 1.79 30.77 33.70
N GLU A 14 2.51 31.20 32.65
CA GLU A 14 2.12 32.32 31.78
C GLU A 14 0.76 32.06 31.13
N ILE A 15 0.61 30.87 30.51
CA ILE A 15 -0.62 30.49 29.82
C ILE A 15 -1.79 30.37 30.80
N CYS A 16 -1.59 29.75 31.97
CA CYS A 16 -2.60 29.64 33.01
C CYS A 16 -3.02 31.02 33.55
N SER A 17 -2.06 31.90 33.83
CA SER A 17 -2.32 33.26 34.35
C SER A 17 -3.11 34.11 33.35
N SER A 18 -2.86 33.93 32.05
CA SER A 18 -3.60 34.64 30.99
C SER A 18 -5.07 34.23 30.87
N LYS A 19 -5.44 33.04 31.37
CA LYS A 19 -6.79 32.47 31.27
C LYS A 19 -7.73 32.85 32.43
N GLY A 20 -7.27 33.62 33.41
CA GLY A 20 -8.12 34.23 34.46
C GLY A 20 -8.93 33.25 35.32
N THR A 21 -8.44 32.02 35.51
CA THR A 21 -9.17 30.96 36.22
C THR A 21 -8.78 30.95 37.70
N GLU A 22 -9.47 31.73 38.52
CA GLU A 22 -9.16 31.84 39.96
C GLU A 22 -9.66 30.66 40.83
N GLN A 23 -10.35 29.64 40.29
CA GLN A 23 -11.04 28.63 41.12
C GLN A 23 -10.89 27.14 40.77
N GLU A 24 -10.27 26.74 39.64
CA GLU A 24 -10.12 25.31 39.30
C GLU A 24 -8.65 24.84 39.37
N GLU A 25 -8.42 23.69 40.01
CA GLU A 25 -7.11 23.06 40.15
C GLU A 25 -6.65 22.50 38.79
N PHE A 26 -5.66 23.14 38.17
CA PHE A 26 -5.18 22.83 36.83
C PHE A 26 -4.19 21.65 36.87
N THR A 27 -4.58 20.48 36.36
CA THR A 27 -3.73 19.27 36.40
C THR A 27 -2.90 19.12 35.12
N ALA A 28 -1.58 19.10 35.26
CA ALA A 28 -0.64 18.88 34.16
C ALA A 28 0.15 17.57 34.37
N TRP A 29 0.36 16.79 33.31
CA TRP A 29 1.18 15.57 33.35
C TRP A 29 2.53 15.81 32.70
N ASP A 30 3.62 15.47 33.38
CA ASP A 30 4.99 15.63 32.88
C ASP A 30 5.62 14.28 32.52
N LEU A 31 5.81 14.04 31.22
CA LEU A 31 6.28 12.76 30.67
C LEU A 31 7.80 12.63 30.53
N ARG A 32 8.59 13.60 31.02
CA ARG A 32 10.06 13.72 30.77
C ARG A 32 11.00 12.99 31.78
N CYS A 33 10.66 11.81 32.34
CA CYS A 33 11.08 11.50 33.72
C CYS A 33 12.46 10.85 34.02
N ALA A 34 13.15 11.27 35.11
CA ALA A 34 13.42 10.46 36.34
C ALA A 34 14.26 11.18 37.42
N THR A 35 13.63 11.60 38.53
CA THR A 35 13.96 11.25 39.93
C THR A 35 12.97 11.98 40.83
N ALA A 36 12.53 11.31 41.90
CA ALA A 36 11.53 11.78 42.86
C ALA A 36 11.93 13.02 43.69
N SER A 37 12.85 13.87 43.22
CA SER A 37 13.38 15.00 43.98
C SER A 37 13.26 16.38 43.34
N SER A 38 12.59 16.55 42.19
CA SER A 38 12.25 17.91 41.71
C SER A 38 10.79 18.25 42.00
N ALA A 39 10.46 18.45 43.27
CA ALA A 39 9.29 19.24 43.65
C ALA A 39 9.55 20.70 43.22
N ARG A 40 9.16 21.08 42.00
CA ARG A 40 9.27 22.46 41.52
C ARG A 40 8.04 22.82 40.68
N ALA A 41 7.43 23.94 41.06
CA ALA A 41 6.13 24.49 40.65
C ALA A 41 4.88 23.78 41.22
N GLN A 42 4.68 23.87 42.53
CA GLN A 42 3.34 23.90 43.11
C GLN A 42 2.98 25.37 43.35
N SER A 43 2.36 26.02 42.35
CA SER A 43 1.59 27.23 42.61
C SER A 43 0.23 26.81 43.19
N LYS A 44 -0.50 27.71 43.87
CA LYS A 44 -1.83 27.38 44.41
C LYS A 44 -2.84 26.86 43.37
N GLN A 45 -2.56 27.02 42.07
CA GLN A 45 -3.48 26.73 40.97
C GLN A 45 -3.05 25.59 40.04
N ILE A 46 -1.78 25.18 40.03
CA ILE A 46 -1.28 24.16 39.08
C ILE A 46 -0.72 22.96 39.84
N LYS A 47 -1.28 21.78 39.54
CA LYS A 47 -0.80 20.49 40.06
C LYS A 47 -0.12 19.71 38.94
N VAL A 48 1.20 19.62 39.01
CA VAL A 48 2.00 18.83 38.06
C VAL A 48 2.22 17.42 38.61
N LEU A 49 1.81 16.41 37.85
CA LEU A 49 2.08 15.00 38.13
C LEU A 49 3.26 14.55 37.26
N SER A 50 4.41 14.33 37.89
CA SER A 50 5.58 13.76 37.21
C SER A 50 5.46 12.23 37.16
N VAL A 51 5.72 11.64 35.99
CA VAL A 51 5.58 10.19 35.79
C VAL A 51 6.78 9.44 36.37
N GLY A 52 6.69 8.92 37.60
CA GLY A 52 7.79 8.19 38.26
C GLY A 52 8.21 6.83 37.64
N GLY A 53 8.03 6.62 36.33
CA GLY A 53 8.27 5.37 35.59
C GLY A 53 8.13 5.56 34.07
N ASN A 54 7.82 4.49 33.34
CA ASN A 54 7.65 4.54 31.88
C ASN A 54 6.44 5.42 31.47
N PRO A 55 6.64 6.50 30.68
CA PRO A 55 5.57 7.37 30.21
C PRO A 55 4.46 6.65 29.45
N LYS A 56 4.78 5.64 28.64
CA LYS A 56 3.81 4.88 27.86
C LYS A 56 2.84 4.12 28.78
N SER A 57 3.37 3.39 29.77
CA SER A 57 2.55 2.65 30.74
C SER A 57 1.68 3.59 31.58
N PHE A 58 2.18 4.79 31.89
CA PHE A 58 1.37 5.81 32.56
C PHE A 58 0.20 6.27 31.69
N LEU A 59 0.43 6.58 30.41
CA LEU A 59 -0.64 6.98 29.49
C LEU A 59 -1.67 5.86 29.28
N GLU A 60 -1.22 4.60 29.14
CA GLU A 60 -2.12 3.44 29.02
C GLU A 60 -3.01 3.27 30.26
N ALA A 61 -2.45 3.41 31.46
CA ALA A 61 -3.21 3.33 32.70
C ALA A 61 -4.26 4.45 32.81
N ARG A 62 -3.93 5.68 32.40
CA ARG A 62 -4.87 6.81 32.39
C ARG A 62 -5.95 6.70 31.33
N SER A 63 -5.60 6.17 30.16
CA SER A 63 -6.56 5.85 29.10
C SER A 63 -7.58 4.82 29.59
N ALA A 64 -7.11 3.74 30.23
CA ALA A 64 -7.97 2.70 30.80
C ALA A 64 -8.89 3.23 31.92
N SER A 65 -8.45 4.22 32.70
CA SER A 65 -9.26 4.86 33.74
C SER A 65 -10.13 6.03 33.23
N GLY A 66 -10.03 6.41 31.94
CA GLY A 66 -10.74 7.53 31.36
C GLY A 66 -10.34 8.91 31.93
N GLU A 67 -9.16 9.01 32.52
CA GLU A 67 -8.66 10.28 33.08
C GLU A 67 -8.09 11.17 31.97
N GLN A 68 -8.28 12.49 32.11
CA GLN A 68 -7.77 13.48 31.16
C GLN A 68 -7.03 14.61 31.87
N ALA A 69 -5.93 15.07 31.27
CA ALA A 69 -5.15 16.21 31.76
C ALA A 69 -5.59 17.53 31.12
N ALA A 70 -5.44 18.62 31.86
CA ALA A 70 -5.58 19.97 31.30
C ALA A 70 -4.34 20.35 30.46
N ALA A 71 -3.17 19.81 30.81
CA ALA A 71 -1.95 19.93 30.02
C ALA A 71 -1.08 18.67 30.07
N ILE A 72 -0.36 18.37 28.99
CA ILE A 72 0.64 17.30 28.95
C ILE A 72 1.96 17.87 28.43
N ILE A 73 3.05 17.58 29.13
CA ILE A 73 4.40 18.02 28.79
C ILE A 73 5.14 16.85 28.17
N ILE A 74 5.67 17.06 26.96
CA ILE A 74 6.45 16.09 26.20
C ILE A 74 7.81 16.74 25.91
N GLY A 75 8.90 16.02 26.20
CA GLY A 75 10.25 16.51 25.98
C GLY A 75 11.20 15.40 25.56
N THR A 76 12.46 15.79 25.32
CA THR A 76 13.51 14.94 24.75
C THR A 76 14.38 14.22 25.80
N GLU A 77 14.09 14.40 27.09
CA GLU A 77 14.85 13.76 28.17
C GLU A 77 13.94 12.97 29.13
N PRO A 78 14.41 11.84 29.68
CA PRO A 78 15.58 11.06 29.27
C PRO A 78 15.24 9.96 28.24
N ALA A 79 16.28 9.61 27.48
CA ALA A 79 16.50 8.65 26.38
C ALA A 79 15.48 7.54 26.02
N ASP A 80 14.66 7.01 26.93
CA ASP A 80 13.92 5.75 26.70
C ASP A 80 12.49 5.95 26.15
N SER A 81 12.09 7.18 25.81
CA SER A 81 10.76 7.44 25.25
C SER A 81 10.84 8.24 23.95
N ASN A 82 10.23 7.72 22.90
CA ASN A 82 10.11 8.40 21.61
C ASN A 82 9.06 9.53 21.71
N PRO A 83 9.45 10.82 21.66
CA PRO A 83 8.52 11.94 21.85
C PRO A 83 7.42 12.00 20.78
N SER A 84 7.71 11.55 19.55
CA SER A 84 6.71 11.44 18.47
C SER A 84 5.68 10.35 18.76
N ALA A 85 6.09 9.24 19.38
CA ALA A 85 5.19 8.17 19.79
C ALA A 85 4.30 8.61 20.95
N LEU A 86 4.86 9.26 21.97
CA LEU A 86 4.07 9.80 23.10
C LEU A 86 3.06 10.85 22.62
N TYR A 87 3.48 11.77 21.75
CA TYR A 87 2.58 12.76 21.17
C TYR A 87 1.43 12.12 20.39
N ARG A 88 1.70 11.08 19.59
CA ARG A 88 0.65 10.32 18.90
C ARG A 88 -0.30 9.67 19.89
N GLN A 89 0.24 8.99 20.88
CA GLN A 89 -0.54 8.23 21.85
C GLN A 89 -1.48 9.15 22.64
N VAL A 90 -1.00 10.30 23.11
CA VAL A 90 -1.82 11.32 23.78
C VAL A 90 -3.05 11.70 22.96
N LEU A 91 -2.88 11.87 21.64
CA LEU A 91 -3.95 12.25 20.73
C LEU A 91 -4.89 11.08 20.39
N VAL A 92 -4.35 9.88 20.21
CA VAL A 92 -5.13 8.66 19.90
C VAL A 92 -6.00 8.26 21.07
N ASP A 93 -5.44 8.27 22.27
CA ASP A 93 -6.10 7.84 23.50
C ASP A 93 -7.00 8.95 24.08
N GLY A 94 -6.98 10.15 23.50
CA GLY A 94 -7.83 11.27 23.91
C GLY A 94 -7.57 11.74 25.33
N LEU A 95 -6.30 11.82 25.73
CA LEU A 95 -5.87 12.05 27.12
C LEU A 95 -5.87 13.51 27.56
N LEU A 96 -6.34 14.41 26.71
CA LEU A 96 -6.46 15.84 27.00
C LEU A 96 -7.93 16.24 27.13
N GLN A 97 -8.18 17.13 28.09
CA GLN A 97 -9.47 17.79 28.24
C GLN A 97 -9.78 18.68 27.02
N ARG A 98 -11.03 19.15 26.90
CA ARG A 98 -11.38 20.14 25.87
C ARG A 98 -10.50 21.37 26.00
N ARG A 99 -9.91 21.78 24.87
CA ARG A 99 -8.91 22.87 24.82
C ARG A 99 -7.67 22.60 25.69
N GLY A 100 -7.34 21.34 25.92
CA GLY A 100 -6.14 20.92 26.63
C GLY A 100 -4.86 21.34 25.90
N LEU A 101 -3.78 21.50 26.65
CA LEU A 101 -2.49 21.99 26.17
C LEU A 101 -1.47 20.84 26.00
N ILE A 102 -0.65 20.94 24.97
CA ILE A 102 0.57 20.13 24.83
C ILE A 102 1.75 21.08 24.83
N LEU A 103 2.65 20.91 25.80
CA LEU A 103 3.90 21.65 25.89
C LEU A 103 5.02 20.76 25.38
N LEU A 104 5.76 21.26 24.38
CA LEU A 104 6.76 20.52 23.62
C LEU A 104 8.12 21.15 23.86
N GLN A 105 8.99 20.43 24.56
CA GLN A 105 10.34 20.88 24.85
C GLN A 105 11.33 20.34 23.82
N GLY A 106 12.11 21.24 23.20
CA GLY A 106 13.12 20.86 22.21
C GLY A 106 12.49 20.32 20.92
N LEU A 107 11.38 20.90 20.49
CA LEU A 107 10.67 20.49 19.26
C LEU A 107 11.58 20.56 18.02
N ASP A 108 12.49 21.53 18.00
CA ASP A 108 13.54 21.71 16.99
C ASP A 108 14.51 20.52 16.88
N ARG A 109 14.66 19.73 17.96
CA ARG A 109 15.56 18.58 18.01
C ARG A 109 14.94 17.28 17.50
N VAL A 110 13.62 17.23 17.33
CA VAL A 110 12.89 16.03 16.90
C VAL A 110 12.11 16.33 15.62
N GLU A 111 12.77 16.16 14.48
CA GLU A 111 12.22 16.55 13.16
C GLU A 111 10.85 15.91 12.87
N LEU A 112 10.66 14.64 13.26
CA LEU A 112 9.41 13.93 13.09
C LEU A 112 8.27 14.54 13.93
N LEU A 113 8.53 14.83 15.22
CA LEU A 113 7.56 15.48 16.10
C LEU A 113 7.23 16.89 15.59
N ALA A 114 8.22 17.67 15.18
CA ALA A 114 8.02 18.99 14.58
C ALA A 114 7.15 18.93 13.32
N LYS A 115 7.35 17.91 12.48
CA LYS A 115 6.51 17.66 11.30
C LYS A 115 5.08 17.30 11.69
N MET A 116 4.89 16.40 12.65
CA MET A 116 3.57 15.99 13.15
C MET A 116 2.78 17.18 13.69
N VAL A 117 3.38 17.96 14.58
CA VAL A 117 2.77 19.15 15.18
C VAL A 117 2.41 20.18 14.11
N ARG A 118 3.28 20.43 13.12
CA ARG A 118 2.98 21.33 12.01
C ARG A 118 1.79 20.88 11.17
N MET A 119 1.65 19.57 10.92
CA MET A 119 0.52 19.03 10.16
C MET A 119 -0.80 19.20 10.91
N ASP A 120 -0.81 18.91 12.20
CA ASP A 120 -2.02 19.01 13.02
C ASP A 120 -2.43 20.47 13.20
N VAL A 121 -1.47 21.38 13.38
CA VAL A 121 -1.73 22.83 13.39
C VAL A 121 -2.25 23.32 12.05
N ALA A 122 -1.65 22.90 10.93
CA ALA A 122 -2.09 23.30 9.60
C ALA A 122 -3.51 22.81 9.26
N SER A 123 -3.99 21.76 9.94
CA SER A 123 -5.35 21.25 9.77
C SER A 123 -6.41 22.01 10.58
N GLY A 124 -5.99 22.91 11.48
CA GLY A 124 -6.88 23.66 12.38
C GLY A 124 -7.43 22.83 13.54
N LEU A 125 -6.89 21.63 13.77
CA LEU A 125 -7.23 20.78 14.91
C LEU A 125 -6.36 21.09 16.14
N LEU A 126 -5.22 21.74 15.93
CA LEU A 126 -4.40 22.35 16.98
C LEU A 126 -4.14 23.83 16.67
N ASP A 127 -4.13 24.65 17.71
CA ASP A 127 -3.75 26.06 17.63
C ASP A 127 -2.40 26.28 18.32
N ARG A 128 -1.50 27.03 17.69
CA ARG A 128 -0.26 27.47 18.36
C ARG A 128 -0.61 28.50 19.43
N VAL A 129 -0.09 28.30 20.64
CA VAL A 129 -0.24 29.25 21.73
C VAL A 129 0.96 30.20 21.71
N PRO A 130 0.76 31.51 21.47
CA PRO A 130 1.86 32.47 21.49
C PRO A 130 2.40 32.64 22.92
N SER A 131 3.72 32.51 23.10
CA SER A 131 4.42 32.90 24.34
C SER A 131 4.97 34.32 24.22
N LYS A 132 4.96 35.07 25.33
CA LYS A 132 5.65 36.37 25.43
C LYS A 132 7.14 36.23 25.78
N SER A 133 7.61 35.03 26.10
CA SER A 133 9.01 34.74 26.43
C SER A 133 9.74 34.09 25.26
N GLU A 134 11.05 34.34 25.12
CA GLU A 134 11.93 33.60 24.20
C GLU A 134 12.23 32.19 24.73
N SER A 135 11.19 31.43 25.08
CA SER A 135 11.33 30.05 25.55
C SER A 135 11.65 29.12 24.38
N SER A 136 12.55 28.16 24.61
CA SER A 136 12.83 27.01 23.73
C SER A 136 11.71 25.96 23.69
N ALA A 137 10.61 26.20 24.41
CA ALA A 137 9.43 25.36 24.48
C ALA A 137 8.31 25.91 23.58
N ASP A 138 7.71 25.04 22.79
CA ASP A 138 6.51 25.35 22.00
C ASP A 138 5.25 24.86 22.74
N ALA A 139 4.15 25.61 22.67
CA ALA A 139 2.86 25.18 23.20
C ALA A 139 1.80 25.15 22.09
N VAL A 140 1.01 24.07 22.07
CA VAL A 140 -0.15 23.91 21.19
C VAL A 140 -1.39 23.56 22.00
N GLN A 141 -2.56 23.99 21.54
CA GLN A 141 -3.83 23.78 22.21
C GLN A 141 -4.80 23.03 21.30
N LEU A 142 -5.59 22.10 21.85
CA LEU A 142 -6.69 21.50 21.11
C LEU A 142 -7.72 22.55 20.68
N SER A 143 -8.05 22.54 19.39
CA SER A 143 -9.13 23.34 18.82
C SER A 143 -10.47 22.91 19.42
N GLU A 144 -11.42 23.84 19.51
CA GLU A 144 -12.80 23.52 19.95
C GLU A 144 -13.51 22.55 19.00
N MET A 145 -13.05 22.44 17.75
CA MET A 145 -13.60 21.52 16.76
C MET A 145 -13.11 20.07 16.94
N TRP A 146 -12.10 19.84 17.79
CA TRP A 146 -11.57 18.50 18.00
C TRP A 146 -12.37 17.73 19.05
N LEU A 147 -12.76 16.50 18.74
CA LEU A 147 -13.46 15.57 19.62
C LEU A 147 -12.61 14.30 19.81
N PRO A 148 -12.63 13.68 21.01
CA PRO A 148 -11.97 12.39 21.23
C PRO A 148 -12.37 11.36 20.16
N GLY A 149 -11.37 10.74 19.52
CA GLY A 149 -11.57 9.79 18.42
C GLY A 149 -11.57 10.39 17.00
N VAL A 150 -11.47 11.71 16.84
CA VAL A 150 -11.24 12.33 15.52
C VAL A 150 -9.76 12.16 15.14
N PRO A 151 -9.46 11.47 14.03
CA PRO A 151 -8.09 11.21 13.63
C PRO A 151 -7.38 12.51 13.24
N MET A 152 -6.18 12.71 13.80
CA MET A 152 -5.29 13.82 13.45
C MET A 152 -4.47 13.46 12.19
N PRO A 153 -4.19 14.42 11.28
CA PRO A 153 -3.38 14.17 10.09
C PRO A 153 -2.03 13.53 10.39
N SER A 154 -1.39 13.90 11.51
CA SER A 154 -0.12 13.31 11.94
C SER A 154 -0.18 11.81 12.24
N MET A 155 -1.37 11.24 12.47
CA MET A 155 -1.58 9.80 12.73
C MET A 155 -1.38 8.94 11.46
N SER A 156 -1.43 9.55 10.28
CA SER A 156 -1.16 8.88 8.99
C SER A 156 0.34 8.71 8.68
N ILE A 157 1.21 9.36 9.45
CA ILE A 157 2.66 9.24 9.29
C ILE A 157 3.12 7.89 9.89
N ALA A 158 4.02 7.17 9.23
CA ALA A 158 4.65 6.00 9.87
C ALA A 158 5.64 6.47 10.96
N LEU A 159 5.48 5.99 12.20
CA LEU A 159 6.54 6.13 13.21
C LEU A 159 7.57 5.03 12.92
N ALA A 160 8.82 5.41 12.66
CA ALA A 160 9.89 4.43 12.68
C ALA A 160 10.06 3.93 14.12
N GLN A 161 10.03 2.62 14.34
CA GLN A 161 10.30 2.03 15.64
C GLN A 161 11.80 2.14 15.95
N GLU A 162 12.14 2.89 17.00
CA GLU A 162 13.44 2.79 17.68
C GLU A 162 13.20 2.10 19.03
N ASP A 163 13.90 0.97 19.19
CA ASP A 163 14.19 0.12 20.35
C ASP A 163 13.11 -0.73 21.07
N GLU A 164 13.32 -2.05 20.96
CA GLU A 164 13.27 -3.04 22.05
C GLU A 164 14.22 -4.21 21.68
N ILE A 165 15.33 -4.34 22.41
CA ILE A 165 16.25 -5.49 22.48
C ILE A 165 16.48 -5.79 23.97
N GLU A 166 15.97 -6.92 24.47
CA GLU A 166 16.76 -7.93 25.21
C GLU A 166 15.91 -9.17 25.55
N GLY A 167 16.41 -10.35 25.18
CA GLY A 167 16.13 -11.62 25.88
C GLY A 167 15.24 -12.68 25.21
N LEU A 168 15.74 -13.35 24.13
CA LEU A 168 15.63 -14.80 23.79
C LEU A 168 15.67 -15.01 22.24
N ALA A 169 16.51 -15.93 21.77
CA ALA A 169 16.76 -16.24 20.34
C ALA A 169 15.93 -17.43 19.81
N PRO A 170 15.88 -17.74 18.50
CA PRO A 170 16.22 -16.95 17.31
C PRO A 170 15.02 -16.83 16.34
N ASP A 171 14.54 -15.61 16.05
CA ASP A 171 13.58 -15.38 14.96
C ASP A 171 14.02 -14.18 14.10
N GLY A 172 14.04 -14.42 12.79
CA GLY A 172 14.63 -13.56 11.79
C GLY A 172 13.77 -12.34 11.49
N LEU A 173 14.02 -11.24 12.21
CA LEU A 173 13.67 -9.86 11.82
C LEU A 173 14.14 -8.94 12.95
N LYS A 174 15.42 -8.53 12.95
CA LYS A 174 15.95 -7.32 13.64
C LYS A 174 17.48 -7.35 13.61
N ARG A 175 18.09 -6.56 12.72
CA ARG A 175 19.38 -5.88 12.97
C ARG A 175 19.67 -4.90 11.84
N ARG A 176 19.22 -3.66 12.01
CA ARG A 176 19.82 -2.50 11.35
C ARG A 176 19.98 -1.40 12.36
N ARG A 177 21.21 -0.87 12.40
CA ARG A 177 21.67 0.36 13.05
C ARG A 177 21.91 0.30 14.56
N ALA A 178 23.16 0.02 14.89
CA ALA A 178 23.97 0.98 15.62
C ALA A 178 25.45 0.66 15.37
N GLU A 179 26.14 1.45 14.54
CA GLU A 179 27.52 1.82 14.82
C GLU A 179 27.94 3.04 13.98
N LYS A 180 28.59 3.97 14.70
CA LYS A 180 29.38 5.12 14.27
C LYS A 180 28.65 6.42 13.91
N ALA A 181 28.37 7.17 14.97
CA ALA A 181 28.78 8.57 15.01
C ALA A 181 30.26 8.63 15.43
N GLU A 182 31.14 9.14 14.56
CA GLU A 182 32.29 9.97 14.92
C GLU A 182 33.05 10.41 13.65
N ALA A 183 32.83 11.66 13.21
CA ALA A 183 33.85 12.49 12.54
C ALA A 183 33.35 13.94 12.44
N SER A 184 34.13 14.87 13.01
CA SER A 184 33.93 16.33 13.00
C SER A 184 34.29 16.98 11.65
N PRO A 185 33.95 18.27 11.43
CA PRO A 185 33.43 18.76 10.14
C PRO A 185 34.49 19.40 9.23
N LYS A 186 34.25 19.33 7.91
CA LYS A 186 34.73 20.34 6.97
C LYS A 186 33.53 20.98 6.27
N SER A 187 33.53 22.31 6.34
CA SER A 187 32.52 23.27 5.86
C SER A 187 31.97 22.98 4.47
N PRO A 188 30.64 22.87 4.29
CA PRO A 188 30.03 23.00 2.98
C PRO A 188 29.74 24.49 2.72
N THR A 189 30.29 24.96 1.61
CA THR A 189 29.86 26.17 0.91
C THR A 189 28.35 26.18 0.71
N SER A 190 27.77 27.33 1.01
CA SER A 190 26.34 27.65 0.94
C SER A 190 25.65 27.17 -0.34
N SER A 191 24.77 26.18 -0.21
CA SER A 191 23.51 26.17 -0.97
C SER A 191 22.39 26.14 0.06
N SER A 192 21.65 27.25 0.16
CA SER A 192 20.48 27.39 1.01
C SER A 192 19.48 26.27 0.71
N ALA A 193 19.35 25.32 1.63
CA ALA A 193 18.24 24.38 1.65
C ALA A 193 16.96 25.18 1.90
N VAL A 194 16.17 25.35 0.84
CA VAL A 194 14.83 25.91 0.90
C VAL A 194 13.94 24.89 1.62
N ALA A 195 13.41 25.27 2.79
CA ALA A 195 12.35 24.52 3.46
C ALA A 195 11.16 24.32 2.50
N PRO A 196 10.47 23.17 2.49
CA PRO A 196 9.29 22.99 1.65
C PRO A 196 8.24 24.02 2.06
N ALA A 197 7.93 24.93 1.14
CA ALA A 197 6.93 25.96 1.33
C ALA A 197 5.58 25.33 1.75
N GLY A 198 4.92 25.93 2.74
CA GLY A 198 3.50 25.62 3.00
C GLY A 198 2.72 25.78 1.70
N ARG A 199 1.86 24.80 1.37
CA ARG A 199 1.08 24.81 0.11
C ARG A 199 0.33 26.13 -0.01
N SER A 200 0.44 26.78 -1.17
CA SER A 200 -0.26 28.04 -1.37
C SER A 200 -1.78 27.81 -1.35
N LEU A 201 -2.52 28.78 -0.86
CA LEU A 201 -4.00 28.78 -0.92
C LEU A 201 -4.48 28.54 -2.36
N MET A 202 -3.74 29.07 -3.34
CA MET A 202 -4.05 28.95 -4.76
C MET A 202 -3.89 27.50 -5.26
N ASP A 203 -2.89 26.76 -4.79
CA ASP A 203 -2.72 25.35 -5.17
C ASP A 203 -3.80 24.46 -4.56
N SER A 204 -4.18 24.75 -3.31
CA SER A 204 -5.31 24.08 -2.65
C SER A 204 -6.63 24.34 -3.39
N LEU A 205 -6.88 25.58 -3.82
CA LEU A 205 -8.07 25.93 -4.62
C LEU A 205 -8.07 25.24 -5.99
N LYS A 206 -6.92 25.15 -6.67
CA LYS A 206 -6.78 24.40 -7.92
C LYS A 206 -7.07 22.92 -7.73
N ALA A 207 -6.54 22.30 -6.67
CA ALA A 207 -6.79 20.90 -6.35
C ALA A 207 -8.28 20.64 -6.06
N ARG A 208 -8.94 21.55 -5.34
CA ARG A 208 -10.40 21.51 -5.11
C ARG A 208 -11.19 21.62 -6.40
N ALA A 209 -10.87 22.60 -7.25
CA ALA A 209 -11.52 22.79 -8.54
C ALA A 209 -11.35 21.56 -9.45
N ARG A 210 -10.13 21.00 -9.51
CA ARG A 210 -9.84 19.77 -10.25
C ARG A 210 -10.65 18.58 -9.72
N THR A 211 -10.78 18.46 -8.40
CA THR A 211 -11.58 17.40 -7.74
C THR A 211 -13.07 17.55 -8.04
N LEU A 212 -13.61 18.76 -7.95
CA LEU A 212 -15.01 19.04 -8.31
C LEU A 212 -15.26 18.76 -9.80
N ALA A 213 -14.36 19.19 -10.68
CA ALA A 213 -14.46 18.91 -12.12
C ALA A 213 -14.45 17.40 -12.41
N ALA A 214 -13.64 16.61 -11.71
CA ALA A 214 -13.62 15.15 -11.83
C ALA A 214 -14.97 14.53 -11.40
N ILE A 215 -15.52 14.95 -10.26
CA ILE A 215 -16.84 14.47 -9.80
C ILE A 215 -17.94 14.87 -10.80
N SER A 216 -17.94 16.12 -11.26
CA SER A 216 -18.89 16.61 -12.26
C SER A 216 -18.80 15.84 -13.57
N LEU A 217 -17.61 15.46 -14.03
CA LEU A 217 -17.44 14.63 -15.23
C LEU A 217 -17.99 13.21 -15.01
N LEU A 218 -17.70 12.57 -13.88
CA LEU A 218 -18.22 11.22 -13.56
C LEU A 218 -19.74 11.20 -13.55
N TRP A 219 -20.37 12.15 -12.86
CA TRP A 219 -21.83 12.23 -12.78
C TRP A 219 -22.47 12.76 -14.07
N GLY A 220 -21.79 13.63 -14.81
CA GLY A 220 -22.21 14.04 -16.15
C GLY A 220 -22.25 12.86 -17.13
N CYS A 221 -21.38 11.87 -16.95
CA CYS A 221 -21.40 10.61 -17.71
C CYS A 221 -22.43 9.58 -17.19
N ALA A 222 -23.15 9.84 -16.09
CA ALA A 222 -24.07 8.86 -15.50
C ALA A 222 -25.16 8.37 -16.48
N PRO A 223 -25.83 9.21 -17.30
CA PRO A 223 -26.82 8.72 -18.26
C PRO A 223 -26.24 7.73 -19.27
N MET A 224 -25.02 7.98 -19.76
CA MET A 224 -24.31 7.09 -20.67
C MET A 224 -23.95 5.76 -19.99
N LEU A 225 -23.40 5.82 -18.77
CA LEU A 225 -23.05 4.62 -18.00
C LEU A 225 -24.30 3.77 -17.69
N MET A 226 -25.41 4.41 -17.29
CA MET A 226 -26.69 3.75 -17.05
C MET A 226 -27.26 3.11 -18.32
N LEU A 227 -27.13 3.77 -19.48
CA LEU A 227 -27.55 3.21 -20.76
C LEU A 227 -26.72 1.98 -21.14
N ILE A 228 -25.39 2.04 -20.99
CA ILE A 228 -24.48 0.91 -21.26
C ILE A 228 -24.82 -0.28 -20.33
N ALA A 229 -24.98 -0.01 -19.03
CA ALA A 229 -25.37 -1.02 -18.05
C ALA A 229 -26.74 -1.64 -18.36
N GLY A 230 -27.74 -0.80 -18.68
CA GLY A 230 -29.09 -1.23 -19.04
C GLY A 230 -29.13 -2.05 -20.32
N ALA A 231 -28.35 -1.68 -21.35
CA ALA A 231 -28.23 -2.43 -22.59
C ALA A 231 -27.56 -3.80 -22.36
N ALA A 232 -26.49 -3.86 -21.57
CA ALA A 232 -25.84 -5.12 -21.21
C ALA A 232 -26.78 -6.05 -20.42
N TRP A 233 -27.52 -5.48 -19.47
CA TRP A 233 -28.53 -6.20 -18.69
C TRP A 233 -29.69 -6.70 -19.55
N LEU A 234 -30.23 -5.85 -20.42
CA LEU A 234 -31.32 -6.22 -21.32
C LEU A 234 -30.86 -7.32 -22.29
N ARG A 235 -29.65 -7.21 -22.85
CA ARG A 235 -29.04 -8.26 -23.68
C ARG A 235 -28.95 -9.59 -22.91
N HIS A 236 -28.50 -9.56 -21.67
CA HIS A 236 -28.46 -10.76 -20.83
C HIS A 236 -29.86 -11.35 -20.58
N LYS A 237 -30.88 -10.52 -20.36
CA LYS A 237 -32.27 -10.98 -20.17
C LYS A 237 -32.87 -11.58 -21.44
N LEU A 238 -32.60 -10.99 -22.61
CA LEU A 238 -33.17 -11.43 -23.88
C LEU A 238 -32.46 -12.66 -24.47
N PHE A 239 -31.14 -12.74 -24.34
CA PHE A 239 -30.33 -13.81 -24.96
C PHE A 239 -29.80 -14.84 -23.96
N GLY A 240 -30.09 -14.67 -22.67
CA GLY A 240 -29.63 -15.55 -21.60
C GLY A 240 -28.19 -15.28 -21.14
N PRO A 241 -27.69 -16.06 -20.16
CA PRO A 241 -26.33 -15.94 -19.66
C PRO A 241 -25.31 -16.34 -20.72
N SER A 242 -24.18 -15.62 -20.77
CA SER A 242 -23.01 -16.00 -21.57
C SER A 242 -22.15 -17.09 -20.90
N PHE A 243 -22.61 -17.61 -19.77
CA PHE A 243 -21.97 -18.61 -18.92
C PHE A 243 -23.03 -19.62 -18.46
N GLN A 244 -22.60 -20.77 -17.95
CA GLN A 244 -23.50 -21.72 -17.31
C GLN A 244 -23.36 -21.59 -15.79
N PRO A 245 -24.45 -21.30 -15.04
CA PRO A 245 -24.38 -21.30 -13.58
C PRO A 245 -23.98 -22.68 -13.06
N GLY A 246 -22.99 -22.71 -12.16
CA GLY A 246 -22.54 -23.92 -11.51
C GLY A 246 -23.54 -24.45 -10.49
N LYS A 247 -23.49 -25.77 -10.25
CA LYS A 247 -24.19 -26.46 -9.17
C LYS A 247 -23.15 -27.26 -8.39
N PRO A 248 -22.41 -26.62 -7.48
CA PRO A 248 -21.25 -27.22 -6.87
C PRO A 248 -21.71 -28.34 -5.93
N LYS A 249 -20.96 -29.45 -5.86
CA LYS A 249 -21.27 -30.57 -4.96
C LYS A 249 -21.34 -30.13 -3.50
N LYS A 250 -20.46 -29.20 -3.11
CA LYS A 250 -20.46 -28.50 -1.84
C LYS A 250 -20.49 -26.99 -2.11
N GLN A 251 -21.49 -26.30 -1.58
CA GLN A 251 -21.51 -24.83 -1.59
C GLN A 251 -20.49 -24.29 -0.57
N LEU A 252 -19.32 -23.86 -1.06
CA LEU A 252 -18.34 -23.13 -0.25
C LEU A 252 -18.82 -21.72 0.16
N ARG A 253 -18.32 -21.24 1.29
CA ARG A 253 -18.44 -19.87 1.79
C ARG A 253 -17.10 -19.16 1.61
N ILE A 254 -17.07 -18.16 0.73
CA ILE A 254 -15.82 -17.61 0.17
C ILE A 254 -15.68 -16.15 0.55
N LEU A 255 -14.55 -15.75 1.14
CA LEU A 255 -14.20 -14.36 1.42
C LEU A 255 -13.27 -13.81 0.33
N VAL A 256 -13.77 -12.88 -0.47
CA VAL A 256 -12.97 -12.16 -1.49
C VAL A 256 -12.55 -10.79 -0.92
N THR A 257 -11.26 -10.55 -0.78
CA THR A 257 -10.72 -9.32 -0.16
C THR A 257 -10.18 -8.36 -1.21
N GLY A 258 -9.98 -7.09 -0.88
CA GLY A 258 -9.56 -6.08 -1.87
C GLY A 258 -10.71 -5.58 -2.75
N GLY A 259 -11.93 -5.51 -2.19
CA GLY A 259 -13.17 -5.14 -2.88
C GLY A 259 -13.15 -3.80 -3.62
N LYS A 260 -12.15 -2.94 -3.41
CA LYS A 260 -11.96 -1.71 -4.18
C LYS A 260 -11.42 -1.96 -5.58
N MET A 261 -10.80 -3.10 -5.85
CA MET A 261 -10.13 -3.41 -7.12
C MET A 261 -11.03 -4.23 -8.06
N SER A 262 -11.00 -3.94 -9.36
CA SER A 262 -11.86 -4.59 -10.37
C SER A 262 -11.74 -6.12 -10.38
N LYS A 263 -10.53 -6.62 -10.08
CA LYS A 263 -10.24 -8.05 -9.89
C LYS A 263 -11.09 -8.72 -8.82
N ALA A 264 -11.45 -8.03 -7.73
CA ALA A 264 -12.32 -8.58 -6.70
C ALA A 264 -13.73 -8.82 -7.23
N SER A 265 -14.28 -7.91 -8.04
CA SER A 265 -15.57 -8.12 -8.70
C SER A 265 -15.55 -9.24 -9.72
N ALA A 266 -14.48 -9.37 -10.51
CA ALA A 266 -14.33 -10.49 -11.44
C ALA A 266 -14.32 -11.85 -10.71
N VAL A 267 -13.57 -11.96 -9.62
CA VAL A 267 -13.51 -13.17 -8.78
C VAL A 267 -14.85 -13.43 -8.08
N ALA A 268 -15.47 -12.42 -7.47
CA ALA A 268 -16.75 -12.56 -6.79
C ALA A 268 -17.84 -13.09 -7.74
N ARG A 269 -17.87 -12.57 -8.98
CA ARG A 269 -18.76 -13.11 -10.03
C ARG A 269 -18.37 -14.52 -10.44
N ALA A 270 -17.09 -14.82 -10.65
CA ALA A 270 -16.66 -16.16 -11.05
C ALA A 270 -17.13 -17.23 -10.07
N VAL A 271 -16.84 -17.06 -8.77
CA VAL A 271 -17.24 -18.06 -7.76
C VAL A 271 -18.74 -17.99 -7.43
N GLY A 272 -19.36 -16.81 -7.53
CA GLY A 272 -20.80 -16.64 -7.33
C GLY A 272 -21.63 -17.32 -8.42
N ARG A 273 -21.21 -17.20 -9.68
CA ARG A 273 -21.81 -17.89 -10.83
C ARG A 273 -21.69 -19.40 -10.72
N ASP A 274 -20.64 -19.88 -10.06
CA ASP A 274 -20.47 -21.30 -9.74
C ASP A 274 -21.33 -21.76 -8.56
N GLY A 275 -22.19 -20.90 -8.02
CA GLY A 275 -23.17 -21.24 -6.98
C GLY A 275 -22.62 -21.16 -5.54
N HIS A 276 -21.43 -20.59 -5.34
CA HIS A 276 -20.84 -20.40 -4.02
C HIS A 276 -21.42 -19.18 -3.29
N LYS A 277 -21.36 -19.19 -1.96
CA LYS A 277 -21.78 -18.04 -1.13
C LYS A 277 -20.61 -17.08 -0.95
N VAL A 278 -20.76 -15.84 -1.41
CA VAL A 278 -19.66 -14.87 -1.45
C VAL A 278 -19.80 -13.82 -0.36
N PHE A 279 -18.70 -13.59 0.34
CA PHE A 279 -18.47 -12.50 1.29
C PHE A 279 -17.35 -11.63 0.74
N THR A 280 -17.37 -10.34 1.06
CA THR A 280 -16.32 -9.43 0.62
C THR A 280 -15.77 -8.62 1.77
N ALA A 281 -14.52 -8.20 1.67
CA ALA A 281 -13.92 -7.30 2.64
C ALA A 281 -12.98 -6.29 2.01
N GLU A 282 -12.88 -5.12 2.62
CA GLU A 282 -11.99 -4.05 2.19
C GLU A 282 -11.61 -3.14 3.37
N ILE A 283 -10.48 -2.44 3.28
CA ILE A 283 -10.02 -1.49 4.28
C ILE A 283 -10.61 -0.08 4.09
N MET A 284 -10.55 0.76 5.12
CA MET A 284 -10.83 2.19 4.97
C MET A 284 -9.76 2.89 4.10
N PRO A 285 -10.12 3.93 3.33
CA PRO A 285 -11.45 4.59 3.25
C PRO A 285 -12.44 3.93 2.28
N TYR A 286 -12.16 2.75 1.74
CA TYR A 286 -12.88 2.16 0.61
C TYR A 286 -14.18 1.41 0.99
N LYS A 287 -14.85 1.80 2.08
CA LYS A 287 -16.10 1.15 2.53
C LYS A 287 -17.24 1.17 1.49
N TYR A 288 -17.20 2.10 0.53
CA TYR A 288 -18.16 2.18 -0.58
C TYR A 288 -17.62 1.54 -1.87
N CYS A 289 -16.75 0.55 -1.74
CA CYS A 289 -16.16 -0.13 -2.89
C CYS A 289 -17.21 -0.84 -3.75
N HIS A 290 -17.03 -0.80 -5.07
CA HIS A 290 -17.95 -1.34 -6.06
C HIS A 290 -18.28 -2.84 -5.89
N THR A 291 -17.33 -3.67 -5.43
CA THR A 291 -17.57 -5.12 -5.30
C THR A 291 -18.66 -5.43 -4.28
N ARG A 292 -18.93 -4.56 -3.29
CA ARG A 292 -20.03 -4.77 -2.34
C ARG A 292 -21.42 -4.74 -2.98
N PHE A 293 -21.52 -4.16 -4.18
CA PHE A 293 -22.76 -4.07 -4.97
C PHE A 293 -22.89 -5.21 -5.98
N CYS A 294 -21.94 -6.15 -6.02
CA CYS A 294 -22.04 -7.35 -6.83
C CYS A 294 -23.23 -8.19 -6.38
N SER A 295 -24.10 -8.58 -7.32
CA SER A 295 -25.33 -9.32 -7.05
C SER A 295 -25.11 -10.68 -6.36
N TYR A 296 -23.90 -11.22 -6.44
CA TYR A 296 -23.50 -12.49 -5.82
C TYR A 296 -23.00 -12.33 -4.37
N VAL A 297 -22.79 -11.10 -3.89
CA VAL A 297 -22.24 -10.83 -2.55
C VAL A 297 -23.34 -10.86 -1.50
N SER A 298 -23.16 -11.72 -0.50
CA SER A 298 -24.09 -11.88 0.63
C SER A 298 -23.88 -10.84 1.73
N LYS A 299 -22.63 -10.49 2.06
CA LYS A 299 -22.27 -9.51 3.10
C LYS A 299 -20.88 -8.93 2.82
N HIS A 300 -20.70 -7.66 3.18
CA HIS A 300 -19.45 -6.92 3.04
C HIS A 300 -18.93 -6.48 4.41
N TYR A 301 -17.61 -6.53 4.60
CA TYR A 301 -16.92 -6.15 5.82
C TYR A 301 -15.89 -5.04 5.57
N VAL A 302 -15.70 -4.19 6.58
CA VAL A 302 -14.61 -3.21 6.61
C VAL A 302 -13.54 -3.71 7.57
N LEU A 303 -12.30 -3.82 7.11
CA LEU A 303 -11.18 -4.35 7.89
C LEU A 303 -10.24 -3.23 8.36
N PRO A 304 -9.54 -3.42 9.49
CA PRO A 304 -8.31 -2.70 9.79
C PRO A 304 -7.27 -2.90 8.68
N ARG A 305 -6.30 -2.00 8.58
CA ARG A 305 -5.25 -2.10 7.57
C ARG A 305 -4.08 -2.94 8.11
N PRO A 306 -3.67 -4.02 7.43
CA PRO A 306 -2.60 -4.90 7.95
C PRO A 306 -1.24 -4.19 8.11
N THR A 307 -0.99 -3.12 7.35
CA THR A 307 0.25 -2.35 7.45
C THR A 307 0.24 -1.29 8.55
N VAL A 308 -0.90 -1.05 9.20
CA VAL A 308 -1.06 -0.07 10.28
C VAL A 308 -1.35 -0.77 11.60
N ASP A 309 -2.28 -1.73 11.58
CA ASP A 309 -2.67 -2.53 12.74
C ASP A 309 -2.82 -4.00 12.32
N PRO A 310 -1.71 -4.74 12.21
CA PRO A 310 -1.72 -6.14 11.77
C PRO A 310 -2.47 -7.04 12.76
N VAL A 311 -2.41 -6.75 14.06
CA VAL A 311 -3.05 -7.56 15.10
C VAL A 311 -4.57 -7.43 15.02
N ALA A 312 -5.09 -6.20 14.94
CA ALA A 312 -6.53 -6.00 14.80
C ALA A 312 -7.04 -6.50 13.44
N TRP A 313 -6.26 -6.34 12.37
CA TRP A 313 -6.61 -6.87 11.06
C TRP A 313 -6.76 -8.40 11.09
N GLU A 314 -5.78 -9.10 11.66
CA GLU A 314 -5.82 -10.56 11.77
C GLU A 314 -7.01 -11.01 12.63
N ALA A 315 -7.21 -10.41 13.80
CA ALA A 315 -8.33 -10.72 14.67
C ALA A 315 -9.68 -10.52 13.97
N ALA A 316 -9.82 -9.45 13.17
CA ALA A 316 -11.03 -9.19 12.38
C ALA A 316 -11.26 -10.25 11.29
N VAL A 317 -10.20 -10.68 10.58
CA VAL A 317 -10.32 -11.75 9.58
C VAL A 317 -10.70 -13.08 10.24
N GLN A 318 -10.08 -13.44 11.36
CA GLN A 318 -10.43 -14.66 12.10
C GLN A 318 -11.87 -14.62 12.63
N ALA A 319 -12.34 -13.47 13.11
CA ALA A 319 -13.73 -13.29 13.53
C ALA A 319 -14.71 -13.52 12.36
N ILE A 320 -14.42 -13.01 11.16
CA ILE A 320 -15.24 -13.27 9.96
C ILE A 320 -15.21 -14.75 9.60
N VAL A 321 -14.05 -15.39 9.65
CA VAL A 321 -13.90 -16.84 9.39
C VAL A 321 -14.78 -17.65 10.33
N ALA A 322 -14.78 -17.32 11.63
CA ALA A 322 -15.61 -17.99 12.63
C ALA A 322 -17.11 -17.69 12.44
N GLU A 323 -17.50 -16.42 12.31
CA GLU A 323 -18.91 -15.98 12.18
C GLU A 323 -19.55 -16.54 10.91
N GLN A 324 -18.82 -16.52 9.79
CA GLN A 324 -19.35 -16.88 8.48
C GLN A 324 -18.94 -18.27 8.02
N HIS A 325 -18.24 -19.06 8.84
CA HIS A 325 -17.76 -20.39 8.49
C HIS A 325 -17.06 -20.41 7.12
N ILE A 326 -16.11 -19.50 6.93
CA ILE A 326 -15.42 -19.34 5.64
C ILE A 326 -14.63 -20.61 5.32
N ASP A 327 -14.80 -21.15 4.11
CA ASP A 327 -14.02 -22.29 3.59
C ASP A 327 -12.79 -21.85 2.79
N LEU A 328 -12.87 -20.66 2.17
CA LEU A 328 -11.87 -20.16 1.23
C LEU A 328 -11.74 -18.64 1.30
N ILE A 329 -10.51 -18.13 1.39
CA ILE A 329 -10.17 -16.72 1.23
C ILE A 329 -9.46 -16.53 -0.11
N ILE A 330 -9.88 -15.55 -0.92
CA ILE A 330 -9.24 -15.18 -2.19
C ILE A 330 -8.78 -13.73 -2.11
N PRO A 331 -7.47 -13.48 -1.90
CA PRO A 331 -6.95 -12.12 -1.82
C PRO A 331 -6.90 -11.44 -3.19
N CYS A 332 -7.60 -10.30 -3.33
CA CYS A 332 -7.54 -9.44 -4.51
C CYS A 332 -6.97 -8.05 -4.20
N THR A 333 -5.99 -8.01 -3.30
CA THR A 333 -5.48 -6.80 -2.64
C THR A 333 -4.23 -6.19 -3.31
N ALA A 334 -3.70 -5.13 -2.69
CA ALA A 334 -2.42 -4.51 -3.07
C ALA A 334 -1.23 -5.45 -2.74
N PRO A 335 0.00 -5.19 -3.23
CA PRO A 335 1.15 -6.07 -2.99
C PRO A 335 1.39 -6.39 -1.51
N VAL A 336 1.55 -5.36 -0.67
CA VAL A 336 1.85 -5.53 0.76
C VAL A 336 0.74 -6.29 1.50
N GLU A 337 -0.51 -5.99 1.18
CA GLU A 337 -1.66 -6.69 1.75
C GLU A 337 -1.75 -8.15 1.29
N SER A 338 -1.34 -8.45 0.05
CA SER A 338 -1.36 -9.82 -0.47
C SER A 338 -0.36 -10.71 0.27
N SER A 339 0.83 -10.19 0.58
CA SER A 339 1.81 -10.87 1.45
C SER A 339 1.22 -11.15 2.84
N ALA A 340 0.52 -10.19 3.44
CA ALA A 340 -0.15 -10.41 4.72
C ALA A 340 -1.14 -11.59 4.69
N TYR A 341 -1.93 -11.74 3.62
CA TYR A 341 -2.82 -12.90 3.46
C TYR A 341 -2.09 -14.22 3.20
N ALA A 342 -0.96 -14.22 2.47
CA ALA A 342 -0.13 -15.41 2.27
C ALA A 342 0.39 -15.96 3.61
N HIS A 343 0.92 -15.07 4.46
CA HIS A 343 1.40 -15.38 5.81
C HIS A 343 0.28 -15.63 6.83
N LEU A 344 -0.96 -15.22 6.56
CA LEU A 344 -2.10 -15.51 7.44
C LEU A 344 -2.50 -16.99 7.39
N ARG A 345 -2.22 -17.67 6.27
CA ARG A 345 -2.63 -19.06 6.01
C ARG A 345 -2.29 -20.02 7.17
N GLU A 346 -1.10 -19.92 7.74
CA GLU A 346 -0.61 -20.82 8.80
C GLU A 346 -1.33 -20.60 10.15
N ARG A 347 -1.98 -19.45 10.32
CA ARG A 347 -2.71 -19.04 11.53
C ARG A 347 -4.22 -19.25 11.43
N LEU A 348 -4.71 -19.67 10.27
CA LEU A 348 -6.13 -19.98 10.06
C LEU A 348 -6.46 -21.42 10.45
N PRO A 349 -7.73 -21.74 10.77
CA PRO A 349 -8.13 -23.12 10.99
C PRO A 349 -7.78 -24.01 9.79
N PRO A 350 -7.35 -25.28 9.98
CA PRO A 350 -6.82 -26.13 8.90
C PRO A 350 -7.78 -26.37 7.73
N ASN A 351 -9.09 -26.23 7.96
CA ASN A 351 -10.13 -26.39 6.94
C ASN A 351 -10.34 -25.14 6.08
N VAL A 352 -9.70 -24.01 6.39
CA VAL A 352 -9.83 -22.74 5.68
C VAL A 352 -8.66 -22.59 4.72
N ARG A 353 -8.95 -22.57 3.42
CA ARG A 353 -7.93 -22.37 2.40
C ARG A 353 -7.72 -20.87 2.13
N VAL A 354 -6.49 -20.51 1.76
CA VAL A 354 -6.20 -19.22 1.13
C VAL A 354 -5.73 -19.50 -0.30
N PHE A 355 -6.39 -18.91 -1.31
CA PHE A 355 -5.97 -19.03 -2.70
C PHE A 355 -4.83 -18.06 -3.02
N ALA A 356 -3.70 -18.32 -2.39
CA ALA A 356 -2.41 -17.68 -2.56
C ALA A 356 -1.34 -18.76 -2.28
N PHE A 357 -0.11 -18.49 -2.69
CA PHE A 357 1.02 -19.29 -2.21
C PHE A 357 1.16 -19.14 -0.69
N ASP A 358 1.84 -20.09 -0.05
CA ASP A 358 2.24 -19.88 1.35
C ASP A 358 3.21 -18.69 1.48
N GLY A 359 3.41 -18.23 2.71
CA GLY A 359 4.23 -17.04 2.99
C GLY A 359 5.65 -17.16 2.45
N ALA A 360 6.32 -18.29 2.71
CA ALA A 360 7.69 -18.52 2.28
C ALA A 360 7.84 -18.54 0.75
N VAL A 361 6.97 -19.27 0.04
CA VAL A 361 6.96 -19.30 -1.43
C VAL A 361 6.61 -17.94 -2.01
N SER A 362 5.67 -17.21 -1.39
CA SER A 362 5.34 -15.85 -1.82
C SER A 362 6.56 -14.92 -1.68
N ASP A 363 7.29 -14.97 -0.57
CA ASP A 363 8.45 -14.11 -0.36
C ASP A 363 9.62 -14.49 -1.29
N GLU A 364 9.83 -15.79 -1.53
CA GLU A 364 10.82 -16.29 -2.48
C GLU A 364 10.53 -15.84 -3.92
N LEU A 365 9.25 -15.83 -4.31
CA LEU A 365 8.81 -15.40 -5.64
C LEU A 365 8.77 -13.87 -5.82
N ASP A 366 8.50 -13.08 -4.77
CA ASP A 366 8.46 -11.61 -4.85
C ASP A 366 9.88 -11.00 -4.89
N ASN A 367 10.85 -11.66 -4.27
CA ASN A 367 12.24 -11.23 -4.32
C ASN A 367 12.87 -11.58 -5.69
N LYS A 368 13.35 -10.54 -6.38
CA LYS A 368 13.84 -10.61 -7.77
C LYS A 368 15.05 -11.53 -7.95
N TYR A 369 15.89 -11.67 -6.92
CA TYR A 369 17.04 -12.58 -7.00
C TYR A 369 16.62 -14.03 -6.79
N THR A 370 15.89 -14.32 -5.71
CA THR A 370 15.47 -15.70 -5.38
C THR A 370 14.51 -16.26 -6.43
N PHE A 371 13.60 -15.44 -6.97
CA PHE A 371 12.78 -15.84 -8.10
C PHE A 371 13.61 -16.25 -9.33
N ASN A 372 14.69 -15.51 -9.63
CA ASN A 372 15.58 -15.91 -10.72
C ASN A 372 16.26 -17.25 -10.42
N GLN A 373 16.71 -17.47 -9.17
CA GLN A 373 17.31 -18.75 -8.77
C GLN A 373 16.31 -19.92 -8.88
N VAL A 374 15.03 -19.70 -8.60
CA VAL A 374 13.96 -20.68 -8.85
C VAL A 374 13.93 -21.08 -10.33
N LEU A 375 13.98 -20.10 -11.25
CA LEU A 375 13.97 -20.37 -12.69
C LEU A 375 15.23 -21.13 -13.13
N VAL A 376 16.41 -20.72 -12.66
CA VAL A 376 17.68 -21.41 -12.93
C VAL A 376 17.61 -22.87 -12.48
N LYS A 377 17.18 -23.11 -11.24
CA LYS A 377 17.04 -24.46 -10.67
C LYS A 377 16.03 -25.31 -11.43
N ALA A 378 14.97 -24.69 -11.96
CA ALA A 378 13.97 -25.36 -12.77
C ALA A 378 14.39 -25.57 -14.24
N GLY A 379 15.55 -25.07 -14.66
CA GLY A 379 15.99 -25.10 -16.06
C GLY A 379 15.12 -24.24 -16.99
N LEU A 380 14.47 -23.21 -16.46
CA LEU A 380 13.61 -22.29 -17.19
C LEU A 380 14.41 -21.07 -17.66
N ALA A 381 13.99 -20.50 -18.79
CA ALA A 381 14.64 -19.32 -19.36
C ALA A 381 14.51 -18.12 -18.40
N CYS A 382 15.63 -17.46 -18.12
CA CYS A 382 15.71 -16.32 -17.22
C CYS A 382 16.87 -15.39 -17.62
N PRO A 383 16.82 -14.09 -17.26
CA PRO A 383 17.95 -13.19 -17.49
C PRO A 383 19.13 -13.55 -16.59
N GLU A 384 20.34 -13.22 -17.03
CA GLU A 384 21.53 -13.28 -16.17
C GLU A 384 21.34 -12.36 -14.96
N THR A 385 21.45 -12.93 -13.76
CA THR A 385 21.11 -12.25 -12.51
C THR A 385 22.09 -12.65 -11.42
N ALA A 386 22.54 -11.67 -10.62
CA ALA A 386 23.40 -11.89 -9.46
C ALA A 386 22.89 -11.11 -8.24
N ALA A 387 23.14 -11.66 -7.05
CA ALA A 387 22.88 -10.96 -5.79
C ALA A 387 23.96 -9.90 -5.55
N MET A 388 23.56 -8.81 -4.90
CA MET A 388 24.46 -7.80 -4.37
C MET A 388 24.02 -7.48 -2.94
N GLU A 389 24.66 -8.12 -1.97
CA GLU A 389 24.46 -7.92 -0.54
C GLU A 389 25.53 -7.02 0.08
N CYS A 390 26.57 -6.68 -0.67
CA CYS A 390 27.58 -5.70 -0.30
C CYS A 390 28.22 -5.06 -1.56
N LEU A 391 29.12 -4.10 -1.36
CA LEU A 391 29.86 -3.47 -2.47
C LEU A 391 30.75 -4.50 -3.20
N GLU A 392 31.40 -5.39 -2.47
CA GLU A 392 32.36 -6.36 -3.05
C GLU A 392 31.67 -7.29 -4.05
N ASP A 393 30.44 -7.74 -3.78
CA ASP A 393 29.67 -8.57 -4.72
C ASP A 393 29.51 -7.88 -6.09
N GLY A 394 29.25 -6.57 -6.06
CA GLY A 394 29.15 -5.76 -7.28
C GLY A 394 30.48 -5.64 -8.00
N LEU A 395 31.56 -5.33 -7.27
CA LEU A 395 32.90 -5.22 -7.84
C LEU A 395 33.38 -6.55 -8.44
N GLU A 396 33.12 -7.67 -7.76
CA GLU A 396 33.43 -9.00 -8.25
C GLU A 396 32.63 -9.35 -9.50
N PHE A 397 31.32 -9.07 -9.53
CA PHE A 397 30.48 -9.34 -10.70
C PHE A 397 30.95 -8.61 -11.96
N PHE A 398 31.44 -7.36 -11.81
CA PHE A 398 31.94 -6.55 -12.92
C PHE A 398 33.44 -6.72 -13.18
N ARG A 399 34.16 -7.52 -12.37
CA ARG A 399 35.59 -7.78 -12.56
C ARG A 399 35.84 -8.41 -13.94
N GLY A 400 36.62 -7.72 -14.77
CA GLY A 400 36.93 -8.17 -16.14
C GLY A 400 35.80 -7.98 -17.15
N LYS A 401 34.69 -7.30 -16.79
CA LYS A 401 33.66 -6.88 -17.74
C LYS A 401 33.94 -5.45 -18.19
N SER A 402 34.38 -5.25 -19.43
CA SER A 402 34.62 -3.89 -19.97
C SER A 402 33.43 -3.37 -20.77
N ALA A 403 33.22 -2.06 -20.73
CA ALA A 403 32.26 -1.39 -21.61
C ALA A 403 32.66 -1.48 -23.10
N ALA A 404 33.95 -1.63 -23.38
CA ALA A 404 34.51 -1.71 -24.74
C ALA A 404 34.26 -3.06 -25.44
N ASP A 405 33.97 -4.11 -24.68
CA ASP A 405 33.88 -5.48 -25.22
C ASP A 405 32.55 -5.76 -25.97
N GLY A 406 31.65 -4.78 -26.05
CA GLY A 406 30.32 -4.94 -26.65
C GLY A 406 29.45 -5.99 -25.95
N GLY A 407 29.83 -6.40 -24.73
CA GLY A 407 29.14 -7.41 -23.95
C GLY A 407 27.79 -6.95 -23.39
N LYS A 408 27.12 -7.86 -22.68
CA LYS A 408 25.84 -7.57 -22.01
C LYS A 408 25.95 -6.36 -21.08
N LYS A 409 24.86 -5.59 -21.02
CA LYS A 409 24.68 -4.52 -20.03
C LYS A 409 23.80 -5.00 -18.88
N TYR A 410 23.92 -4.35 -17.74
CA TYR A 410 23.24 -4.70 -16.50
C TYR A 410 22.67 -3.46 -15.80
N ILE A 411 21.60 -3.68 -15.03
CA ILE A 411 21.04 -2.72 -14.09
C ILE A 411 21.20 -3.24 -12.67
N VAL A 412 21.34 -2.31 -11.72
CA VAL A 412 21.36 -2.60 -10.29
C VAL A 412 20.09 -2.02 -9.69
N LYS A 413 19.21 -2.89 -9.17
CA LYS A 413 17.91 -2.49 -8.59
C LYS A 413 17.69 -3.19 -7.24
N PRO A 414 16.87 -2.62 -6.34
CA PRO A 414 16.49 -3.30 -5.11
C PRO A 414 15.90 -4.68 -5.40
N ALA A 415 16.29 -5.70 -4.62
CA ALA A 415 15.75 -7.06 -4.78
C ALA A 415 14.28 -7.15 -4.33
N VAL A 416 13.90 -6.34 -3.34
CA VAL A 416 12.53 -6.18 -2.82
C VAL A 416 11.97 -4.82 -3.24
N TYR A 417 10.65 -4.66 -3.27
CA TYR A 417 10.01 -3.40 -3.64
C TYR A 417 10.47 -2.22 -2.77
N ASP A 418 11.14 -1.24 -3.38
CA ASP A 418 11.48 0.07 -2.79
C ASP A 418 11.06 1.21 -3.74
N PRO A 419 10.09 2.05 -3.36
CA PRO A 419 9.59 3.15 -4.19
C PRO A 419 10.59 4.32 -4.33
N LYS A 420 11.60 4.45 -3.45
CA LYS A 420 12.57 5.56 -3.46
C LYS A 420 13.80 5.26 -4.32
N ALA A 421 14.26 4.01 -4.37
CA ALA A 421 15.49 3.61 -5.06
C ALA A 421 15.39 3.49 -6.61
N ARG A 422 14.24 3.84 -7.20
CA ARG A 422 13.95 3.67 -8.65
C ARG A 422 14.44 4.80 -9.58
N THR A 423 14.97 5.90 -9.06
CA THR A 423 15.22 7.11 -9.87
C THR A 423 16.62 7.20 -10.49
N GLU A 424 17.54 6.30 -10.14
CA GLU A 424 18.94 6.34 -10.58
C GLU A 424 19.36 5.03 -11.23
N ILE A 425 18.96 4.84 -12.50
CA ILE A 425 19.33 3.67 -13.29
C ILE A 425 20.56 4.01 -14.14
N LEU A 426 21.67 3.30 -13.90
CA LEU A 426 22.87 3.34 -14.73
C LEU A 426 23.06 1.97 -15.39
N PHE A 427 23.36 1.97 -16.69
CA PHE A 427 23.67 0.72 -17.41
C PHE A 427 25.15 0.40 -17.30
N LEU A 428 25.46 -0.73 -16.69
CA LEU A 428 26.81 -1.19 -16.38
C LEU A 428 27.25 -2.33 -17.31
N PRO A 429 28.55 -2.54 -17.58
CA PRO A 429 29.65 -1.70 -17.14
C PRO A 429 29.70 -0.37 -17.93
N ILE A 430 30.29 0.65 -17.31
CA ILE A 430 30.68 1.92 -17.97
C ILE A 430 32.21 2.04 -18.05
N GLU A 431 32.72 2.88 -18.96
CA GLU A 431 34.18 3.05 -19.16
C GLU A 431 34.87 3.67 -17.93
N ASP A 432 34.19 4.55 -17.21
CA ASP A 432 34.69 5.18 -16.00
C ASP A 432 34.51 4.25 -14.79
N GLU A 433 35.54 3.46 -14.49
CA GLU A 433 35.56 2.49 -13.39
C GLU A 433 35.35 3.14 -12.02
N GLN A 434 35.89 4.34 -11.80
CA GLN A 434 35.74 5.05 -10.52
C GLN A 434 34.27 5.47 -10.32
N ARG A 435 33.65 6.05 -11.36
CA ARG A 435 32.22 6.39 -11.30
C ARG A 435 31.33 5.16 -11.15
N GLN A 436 31.71 4.02 -11.74
CA GLN A 436 31.00 2.76 -11.56
C GLN A 436 31.07 2.30 -10.10
N GLU A 437 32.26 2.31 -9.49
CA GLU A 437 32.42 1.97 -8.08
C GLU A 437 31.61 2.91 -7.18
N GLU A 438 31.65 4.22 -7.42
CA GLU A 438 30.85 5.20 -6.69
C GLU A 438 29.35 4.93 -6.82
N TYR A 439 28.88 4.56 -8.02
CA TYR A 439 27.50 4.18 -8.27
C TYR A 439 27.11 2.91 -7.49
N LEU A 440 27.93 1.86 -7.52
CA LEU A 440 27.69 0.63 -6.76
C LEU A 440 27.69 0.90 -5.25
N ARG A 441 28.65 1.69 -4.76
CA ARG A 441 28.76 2.09 -3.35
C ARG A 441 27.54 2.89 -2.89
N SER A 442 27.02 3.78 -3.75
CA SER A 442 25.83 4.59 -3.45
C SER A 442 24.55 3.78 -3.22
N ARG A 443 24.49 2.52 -3.69
CA ARG A 443 23.35 1.63 -3.42
C ARG A 443 23.28 1.19 -1.95
N ASN A 444 24.40 1.27 -1.23
CA ASN A 444 24.50 0.87 0.19
C ASN A 444 23.90 -0.52 0.45
N ALA A 445 24.25 -1.48 -0.43
CA ALA A 445 23.77 -2.86 -0.36
C ALA A 445 24.24 -3.52 0.93
N THR A 446 23.31 -4.27 1.55
CA THR A 446 23.51 -5.06 2.77
C THR A 446 22.60 -6.29 2.67
N LYS A 447 22.75 -7.27 3.57
CA LYS A 447 21.81 -8.41 3.64
C LYS A 447 20.36 -7.98 3.87
N GLU A 448 20.14 -6.89 4.61
CA GLU A 448 18.80 -6.42 4.96
C GLU A 448 18.20 -5.47 3.90
N VAL A 449 19.01 -4.87 3.02
CA VAL A 449 18.53 -4.26 1.75
C VAL A 449 19.43 -4.77 0.63
N PRO A 450 19.13 -5.99 0.16
CA PRO A 450 19.86 -6.57 -0.93
C PRO A 450 19.45 -5.89 -2.25
N TYR A 451 20.44 -5.74 -3.11
CA TYR A 451 20.24 -5.37 -4.51
C TYR A 451 20.38 -6.60 -5.39
N VAL A 452 19.86 -6.49 -6.60
CA VAL A 452 20.00 -7.47 -7.66
C VAL A 452 20.64 -6.79 -8.86
N ILE A 453 21.67 -7.43 -9.41
CA ILE A 453 22.27 -7.09 -10.69
C ILE A 453 21.55 -7.95 -11.73
N GLN A 454 20.93 -7.33 -12.74
CA GLN A 454 20.16 -8.05 -13.75
C GLN A 454 20.51 -7.56 -15.16
N GLU A 455 20.59 -8.48 -16.11
CA GLU A 455 20.76 -8.20 -17.54
C GLU A 455 19.76 -7.15 -18.04
N VAL A 456 20.23 -6.21 -18.85
CA VAL A 456 19.40 -5.25 -19.58
C VAL A 456 18.73 -5.95 -20.74
N LEU A 457 17.39 -5.96 -20.72
CA LEU A 457 16.55 -6.58 -21.74
C LEU A 457 15.92 -5.55 -22.69
N GLN A 458 15.40 -6.05 -23.81
CA GLN A 458 14.84 -5.25 -24.89
C GLN A 458 13.34 -4.99 -24.70
N ASN A 459 12.93 -3.76 -24.97
CA ASN A 459 11.53 -3.35 -25.04
C ASN A 459 10.80 -4.00 -26.24
N PRO A 460 9.45 -4.08 -26.22
CA PRO A 460 8.56 -3.64 -25.14
C PRO A 460 8.40 -4.67 -24.01
N GLU A 461 7.84 -4.23 -22.90
CA GLU A 461 7.49 -5.08 -21.75
C GLU A 461 6.16 -5.80 -21.98
N TYR A 462 6.09 -7.05 -21.54
CA TYR A 462 4.88 -7.88 -21.56
C TYR A 462 4.55 -8.34 -20.14
N GLY A 463 3.29 -8.71 -19.91
CA GLY A 463 2.84 -9.33 -18.68
C GLY A 463 2.14 -10.65 -18.97
N CYS A 464 2.26 -11.61 -18.06
CA CYS A 464 1.35 -12.75 -18.02
C CYS A 464 0.72 -12.91 -16.65
N PHE A 465 -0.55 -13.30 -16.62
CA PHE A 465 -1.26 -13.69 -15.40
C PHE A 465 -1.50 -15.20 -15.44
N ALA A 466 -1.21 -15.89 -14.34
CA ALA A 466 -1.32 -17.34 -14.26
C ALA A 466 -1.97 -17.79 -12.94
N MET A 467 -2.76 -18.85 -13.01
CA MET A 467 -3.38 -19.54 -11.87
C MET A 467 -2.93 -21.00 -11.85
N PHE A 468 -2.71 -21.53 -10.65
CA PHE A 468 -2.16 -22.88 -10.45
C PHE A 468 -2.92 -23.65 -9.39
N ASN A 469 -3.05 -24.96 -9.61
CA ASN A 469 -3.49 -25.93 -8.60
C ASN A 469 -2.54 -27.14 -8.64
N LYS A 470 -1.87 -27.44 -7.54
CA LYS A 470 -0.94 -28.57 -7.40
C LYS A 470 0.06 -28.68 -8.57
N GLY A 471 0.61 -27.53 -8.94
CA GLY A 471 1.57 -27.37 -10.03
C GLY A 471 0.99 -27.38 -11.45
N ALA A 472 -0.29 -27.68 -11.64
CA ALA A 472 -0.95 -27.57 -12.92
C ALA A 472 -1.38 -26.13 -13.21
N LEU A 473 -1.09 -25.62 -14.40
CA LEU A 473 -1.54 -24.30 -14.87
C LEU A 473 -3.03 -24.38 -15.24
N THR A 474 -3.89 -23.68 -14.51
CA THR A 474 -5.36 -23.77 -14.65
C THR A 474 -5.99 -22.56 -15.33
N GLY A 475 -5.33 -21.40 -15.27
CA GLY A 475 -5.77 -20.19 -15.96
C GLY A 475 -4.57 -19.37 -16.41
N PHE A 476 -4.69 -18.73 -17.57
CA PHE A 476 -3.57 -18.02 -18.18
C PHE A 476 -4.03 -16.86 -19.07
N GLU A 477 -3.31 -15.75 -19.01
CA GLU A 477 -3.44 -14.62 -19.93
C GLU A 477 -2.07 -14.02 -20.24
N PHE A 478 -1.86 -13.60 -21.49
CA PHE A 478 -0.62 -12.95 -21.94
C PHE A 478 -0.94 -11.68 -22.73
N PHE A 479 -0.35 -10.56 -22.31
CA PHE A 479 -0.71 -9.21 -22.75
C PHE A 479 0.50 -8.29 -22.80
N GLU A 480 0.41 -7.23 -23.60
CA GLU A 480 1.38 -6.14 -23.60
C GLU A 480 1.28 -5.33 -22.29
N SER A 481 2.42 -5.07 -21.65
CA SER A 481 2.48 -4.37 -20.37
C SER A 481 2.65 -2.87 -20.58
N ALA A 482 2.21 -2.11 -19.57
CA ALA A 482 2.50 -0.70 -19.42
C ALA A 482 2.54 -0.39 -17.91
N ALA A 483 3.26 0.65 -17.53
CA ALA A 483 3.38 1.06 -16.12
C ALA A 483 2.02 1.23 -15.40
N SER A 484 0.96 1.56 -16.14
CA SER A 484 -0.43 1.45 -15.70
C SER A 484 -1.23 0.68 -16.76
N CYS A 485 -1.29 -0.64 -16.60
CA CYS A 485 -1.94 -1.56 -17.53
C CYS A 485 -3.48 -1.51 -17.40
N LEU A 486 -4.11 -0.73 -18.30
CA LEU A 486 -5.54 -0.39 -18.29
C LEU A 486 -6.26 -0.78 -19.58
N VAL A 487 -5.54 -1.45 -20.47
CA VAL A 487 -6.00 -1.88 -21.78
C VAL A 487 -5.42 -3.27 -21.99
N TYR A 488 -6.29 -4.26 -22.11
CA TYR A 488 -5.91 -5.65 -22.30
C TYR A 488 -6.36 -6.11 -23.68
N ARG A 489 -5.38 -6.54 -24.47
CA ARG A 489 -5.56 -7.28 -25.72
C ARG A 489 -4.72 -8.53 -25.62
N GLN A 490 -5.26 -9.65 -26.10
CA GLN A 490 -4.51 -10.89 -26.07
C GLN A 490 -3.38 -10.87 -27.11
N CYS A 491 -2.17 -11.23 -26.68
CA CYS A 491 -1.03 -11.43 -27.58
C CYS A 491 -0.95 -12.91 -27.97
N ARG A 492 -1.23 -13.29 -29.23
CA ARG A 492 -1.24 -14.71 -29.69
C ARG A 492 -0.15 -15.09 -30.70
N ASP A 493 0.90 -14.29 -30.81
CA ASP A 493 2.03 -14.67 -31.64
C ASP A 493 2.89 -15.78 -30.98
N LYS A 494 4.02 -16.13 -31.60
CA LYS A 494 4.94 -17.19 -31.14
C LYS A 494 5.33 -17.09 -29.67
N ARG A 495 5.33 -15.89 -29.09
CA ARG A 495 5.68 -15.65 -27.68
C ARG A 495 4.66 -16.24 -26.72
N TYR A 496 3.40 -16.31 -27.12
CA TYR A 496 2.33 -16.86 -26.30
C TYR A 496 2.65 -18.29 -25.84
N GLN A 497 3.06 -19.15 -26.77
CA GLN A 497 3.38 -20.54 -26.43
C GLN A 497 4.63 -20.63 -25.55
N GLN A 498 5.65 -19.81 -25.82
CA GLN A 498 6.86 -19.76 -24.99
C GLN A 498 6.53 -19.41 -23.53
N VAL A 499 5.70 -18.39 -23.32
CA VAL A 499 5.32 -17.93 -21.97
C VAL A 499 4.34 -18.90 -21.30
N LEU A 500 3.46 -19.55 -22.08
CA LEU A 500 2.57 -20.60 -21.57
C LEU A 500 3.38 -21.80 -21.03
N GLU A 501 4.34 -22.31 -21.80
CA GLU A 501 5.20 -23.42 -21.38
C GLU A 501 6.10 -23.04 -20.19
N LEU A 502 6.62 -21.80 -20.17
CA LEU A 502 7.36 -21.27 -19.02
C LEU A 502 6.52 -21.33 -17.74
N ASN A 503 5.25 -20.91 -17.80
CA ASN A 503 4.37 -20.95 -16.64
C ASN A 503 4.02 -22.39 -16.23
N LYS A 504 3.75 -23.29 -17.17
CA LYS A 504 3.56 -24.73 -16.85
C LYS A 504 4.78 -25.32 -16.17
N GLY A 505 5.98 -25.01 -16.66
CA GLY A 505 7.24 -25.44 -16.08
C GLY A 505 7.44 -24.92 -14.67
N LEU A 506 7.18 -23.64 -14.44
CA LEU A 506 7.28 -23.00 -13.11
C LEU A 506 6.29 -23.62 -12.12
N GLY A 507 5.02 -23.75 -12.53
CA GLY A 507 3.99 -24.40 -11.74
C GLY A 507 4.40 -25.80 -11.29
N LYS A 508 4.87 -26.62 -12.23
CA LYS A 508 5.32 -27.99 -11.95
C LYS A 508 6.54 -28.03 -11.04
N ALA A 509 7.54 -27.18 -11.29
CA ALA A 509 8.81 -27.18 -10.55
C ALA A 509 8.62 -26.87 -9.06
N MET A 510 7.68 -25.98 -8.74
CA MET A 510 7.40 -25.56 -7.35
C MET A 510 6.12 -26.17 -6.77
N ASN A 511 5.39 -27.02 -7.51
CA ASN A 511 4.08 -27.55 -7.12
C ASN A 511 3.08 -26.44 -6.69
N LEU A 512 3.04 -25.35 -7.46
CA LEU A 512 2.30 -24.14 -7.10
C LEU A 512 0.79 -24.36 -6.93
N THR A 513 0.20 -23.76 -5.90
CA THR A 513 -1.26 -23.57 -5.77
C THR A 513 -1.54 -22.13 -5.38
N GLY A 514 -2.19 -21.37 -6.25
CA GLY A 514 -2.36 -19.93 -6.11
C GLY A 514 -2.28 -19.23 -7.46
N GLN A 515 -1.75 -18.02 -7.47
CA GLN A 515 -1.77 -17.16 -8.65
C GLN A 515 -0.64 -16.15 -8.62
N LEU A 516 -0.12 -15.81 -9.80
CA LEU A 516 0.95 -14.84 -9.96
C LEU A 516 0.82 -14.05 -11.25
N THR A 517 1.59 -12.98 -11.31
CA THR A 517 1.88 -12.24 -12.53
C THR A 517 3.38 -12.27 -12.76
N LEU A 518 3.81 -12.51 -14.00
CA LEU A 518 5.20 -12.28 -14.39
C LEU A 518 5.25 -11.06 -15.29
N ASP A 519 6.22 -10.19 -15.04
CA ASP A 519 6.60 -9.16 -16.01
C ASP A 519 7.74 -9.72 -16.84
N LEU A 520 7.67 -9.56 -18.15
CA LEU A 520 8.57 -10.20 -19.11
C LEU A 520 9.11 -9.18 -20.10
N MET A 521 10.34 -9.42 -20.54
CA MET A 521 10.96 -8.67 -21.63
C MET A 521 11.73 -9.64 -22.53
N HIS A 522 12.28 -9.10 -23.62
CA HIS A 522 13.01 -9.87 -24.60
C HIS A 522 14.51 -9.86 -24.34
N THR A 523 15.17 -11.01 -24.43
CA THR A 523 16.62 -11.06 -24.59
C THR A 523 17.06 -10.45 -25.93
N ALA A 524 18.36 -10.24 -26.11
CA ALA A 524 18.91 -9.84 -27.42
C ALA A 524 18.65 -10.88 -28.53
N SER A 525 18.48 -12.17 -28.18
CA SER A 525 18.08 -13.24 -29.11
C SER A 525 16.58 -13.25 -29.44
N GLY A 526 15.77 -12.48 -28.72
CA GLY A 526 14.33 -12.36 -28.90
C GLY A 526 13.51 -13.36 -28.07
N ASP A 527 14.12 -14.04 -27.10
CA ASP A 527 13.43 -14.95 -26.19
C ASP A 527 12.71 -14.19 -25.07
N MET A 528 11.49 -14.62 -24.75
CA MET A 528 10.75 -14.09 -23.61
C MET A 528 11.31 -14.64 -22.30
N VAL A 529 11.76 -13.75 -21.42
CA VAL A 529 12.21 -14.12 -20.08
C VAL A 529 11.54 -13.23 -19.02
N PRO A 530 11.18 -13.78 -17.86
CA PRO A 530 10.58 -13.01 -16.77
C PRO A 530 11.65 -12.20 -16.03
N ILE A 531 11.34 -10.95 -15.72
CA ILE A 531 12.21 -10.00 -15.01
C ILE A 531 11.82 -9.81 -13.54
N GLU A 532 10.55 -10.01 -13.23
CA GLU A 532 10.01 -10.04 -11.88
C GLU A 532 8.76 -10.92 -11.82
N CYS A 533 8.52 -11.48 -10.63
CA CYS A 533 7.28 -12.17 -10.31
C CYS A 533 6.55 -11.36 -9.23
N ASN A 534 5.25 -11.23 -9.42
CA ASN A 534 4.33 -10.62 -8.49
C ASN A 534 3.38 -11.76 -8.04
N PRO A 535 3.61 -12.42 -6.89
CA PRO A 535 2.90 -13.63 -6.44
C PRO A 535 1.47 -13.35 -5.93
N ARG A 536 0.68 -12.71 -6.78
CA ARG A 536 -0.65 -12.19 -6.50
C ARG A 536 -1.46 -12.07 -7.79
N ILE A 537 -2.76 -11.87 -7.63
CA ILE A 537 -3.68 -11.67 -8.75
C ILE A 537 -3.42 -10.37 -9.53
N HIS A 538 -3.57 -10.48 -10.84
CA HIS A 538 -3.55 -9.37 -11.79
C HIS A 538 -4.96 -8.97 -12.22
N SER A 539 -5.15 -7.72 -12.64
CA SER A 539 -6.41 -7.26 -13.24
C SER A 539 -6.72 -7.88 -14.60
N ALA A 540 -5.75 -8.60 -15.19
CA ALA A 540 -5.98 -9.46 -16.34
C ALA A 540 -7.04 -10.55 -16.07
N ILE A 541 -7.35 -10.89 -14.80
CA ILE A 541 -8.50 -11.75 -14.47
C ILE A 541 -9.82 -11.28 -15.12
N CYS A 542 -9.98 -9.97 -15.35
CA CYS A 542 -11.17 -9.41 -16.00
C CYS A 542 -11.32 -9.86 -17.48
N THR A 543 -10.26 -10.32 -18.13
CA THR A 543 -10.33 -10.87 -19.50
C THR A 543 -10.85 -12.31 -19.52
N LEU A 544 -10.66 -13.05 -18.43
CA LEU A 544 -11.10 -14.45 -18.27
C LEU A 544 -12.57 -14.55 -17.86
N GLU A 545 -13.21 -13.41 -17.56
CA GLU A 545 -14.58 -13.39 -17.08
C GLU A 545 -15.57 -14.03 -18.08
N GLY A 546 -16.44 -14.90 -17.55
CA GLY A 546 -17.46 -15.62 -18.32
C GLY A 546 -16.98 -16.98 -18.80
N HIS A 547 -15.72 -17.35 -18.59
CA HIS A 547 -15.25 -18.70 -18.82
C HIS A 547 -15.89 -19.67 -17.81
N ARG A 548 -16.42 -20.79 -18.30
CA ARG A 548 -17.22 -21.76 -17.51
C ARG A 548 -16.46 -22.40 -16.33
N ASN A 549 -15.15 -22.51 -16.44
CA ASN A 549 -14.31 -23.16 -15.41
C ASN A 549 -13.62 -22.16 -14.48
N LEU A 550 -13.87 -20.85 -14.62
CA LEU A 550 -13.07 -19.86 -13.89
C LEU A 550 -13.26 -19.95 -12.37
N GLY A 551 -14.48 -20.15 -11.88
CA GLY A 551 -14.70 -20.32 -10.45
C GLY A 551 -14.11 -21.64 -9.92
N SER A 552 -14.27 -22.74 -10.66
CA SER A 552 -13.64 -24.04 -10.35
C SER A 552 -12.12 -23.95 -10.16
N CYS A 553 -11.39 -23.10 -10.92
CA CYS A 553 -9.96 -22.90 -10.69
C CYS A 553 -9.64 -22.45 -9.26
N TYR A 554 -10.53 -21.68 -8.61
CA TYR A 554 -10.39 -21.25 -7.21
C TYR A 554 -10.94 -22.28 -6.22
N THR A 555 -12.12 -22.85 -6.54
CA THR A 555 -12.95 -23.53 -5.56
C THR A 555 -12.69 -25.03 -5.46
N GLU A 556 -12.19 -25.66 -6.51
CA GLU A 556 -11.87 -27.09 -6.57
C GLU A 556 -10.35 -27.31 -6.39
N PRO A 557 -9.89 -27.84 -5.23
CA PRO A 557 -8.45 -27.99 -4.93
C PRO A 557 -7.69 -28.91 -5.89
N ASP A 558 -8.41 -29.82 -6.55
CA ASP A 558 -7.87 -30.81 -7.49
C ASP A 558 -8.17 -30.45 -8.94
N HIS A 559 -8.66 -29.22 -9.21
CA HIS A 559 -8.93 -28.78 -10.57
C HIS A 559 -7.64 -28.71 -11.36
N ALA A 560 -7.48 -29.60 -12.33
CA ALA A 560 -6.37 -29.64 -13.25
C ALA A 560 -6.91 -29.82 -14.69
N PRO A 561 -6.39 -29.09 -15.67
CA PRO A 561 -6.75 -29.30 -17.07
C PRO A 561 -6.31 -30.69 -17.54
N SER A 562 -7.15 -31.36 -18.33
CA SER A 562 -6.76 -32.61 -19.00
C SER A 562 -5.95 -32.35 -20.27
N SER A 563 -6.11 -31.16 -20.85
CA SER A 563 -5.37 -30.67 -22.02
C SER A 563 -5.26 -29.14 -22.00
N ASP A 564 -4.43 -28.57 -22.86
CA ASP A 564 -4.31 -27.11 -23.02
C ASP A 564 -5.64 -26.41 -23.35
N ALA A 565 -6.58 -27.13 -23.98
CA ALA A 565 -7.90 -26.62 -24.29
C ALA A 565 -8.80 -26.43 -23.05
N ASP A 566 -8.45 -27.05 -21.93
CA ASP A 566 -9.17 -26.95 -20.66
C ASP A 566 -8.64 -25.83 -19.76
N ILE A 567 -7.48 -25.26 -20.08
CA ILE A 567 -6.93 -24.09 -19.39
C ILE A 567 -7.90 -22.93 -19.58
N VAL A 568 -8.18 -22.20 -18.50
CA VAL A 568 -9.03 -21.01 -18.54
C VAL A 568 -8.28 -19.88 -19.24
N LEU A 569 -8.67 -19.62 -20.49
CA LEU A 569 -8.10 -18.60 -21.37
C LEU A 569 -9.18 -17.61 -21.80
N SER A 570 -8.79 -16.37 -22.10
CA SER A 570 -9.68 -15.44 -22.79
C SER A 570 -9.86 -15.82 -24.25
N LYS A 571 -10.97 -15.35 -24.84
CA LYS A 571 -11.23 -15.51 -26.27
C LYS A 571 -10.25 -14.67 -27.10
N PRO A 572 -9.86 -15.11 -28.31
CA PRO A 572 -8.91 -14.37 -29.16
C PRO A 572 -9.25 -12.90 -29.43
N ASP A 573 -10.52 -12.57 -29.48
CA ASP A 573 -11.06 -11.21 -29.73
C ASP A 573 -11.30 -10.42 -28.44
N THR A 574 -10.88 -10.92 -27.28
CA THR A 574 -11.08 -10.25 -26.00
C THR A 574 -10.30 -8.94 -25.96
N PHE A 575 -11.06 -7.85 -25.81
CA PHE A 575 -10.53 -6.52 -25.67
C PHE A 575 -11.22 -5.81 -24.50
N ARG A 576 -10.47 -5.60 -23.41
CA ARG A 576 -10.97 -4.99 -22.17
C ARG A 576 -10.24 -3.71 -21.83
N PHE A 577 -10.97 -2.71 -21.33
CA PHE A 577 -10.43 -1.45 -20.83
C PHE A 577 -11.38 -0.84 -19.79
N TRP A 578 -11.02 0.26 -19.15
CA TRP A 578 -11.93 1.01 -18.26
C TRP A 578 -12.42 2.26 -18.97
N ILE A 579 -13.72 2.36 -19.23
CA ILE A 579 -14.26 3.43 -20.10
C ILE A 579 -13.99 4.82 -19.54
N MET A 580 -14.14 5.00 -18.22
CA MET A 580 -13.90 6.29 -17.58
C MET A 580 -12.41 6.62 -17.48
N ASP A 581 -11.52 5.62 -17.45
CA ASP A 581 -10.08 5.90 -17.54
C ASP A 581 -9.74 6.58 -18.86
N GLN A 582 -10.25 6.04 -19.97
CA GLN A 582 -10.00 6.57 -21.30
C GLN A 582 -10.65 7.95 -21.50
N ILE A 583 -11.87 8.14 -21.00
CA ILE A 583 -12.54 9.45 -21.03
C ILE A 583 -11.75 10.51 -20.25
N PHE A 584 -11.27 10.19 -19.05
CA PHE A 584 -10.47 11.13 -18.26
C PHE A 584 -9.11 11.42 -18.88
N LEU A 585 -8.49 10.41 -19.51
CA LEU A 585 -7.26 10.58 -20.27
C LEU A 585 -7.46 11.50 -21.48
N MET A 586 -8.59 11.38 -22.18
CA MET A 586 -8.98 12.29 -23.27
C MET A 586 -9.29 13.71 -22.77
N ALA A 587 -9.92 13.84 -21.60
CA ALA A 587 -10.22 15.11 -20.95
C ALA A 587 -9.00 15.79 -20.31
N GLY A 588 -7.83 15.14 -20.33
CA GLY A 588 -6.57 15.74 -19.87
C GLY A 588 -6.36 15.71 -18.36
N PHE A 589 -7.07 14.86 -17.61
CA PHE A 589 -6.90 14.75 -16.16
C PHE A 589 -5.56 14.11 -15.75
N TRP A 590 -4.93 13.31 -16.62
CA TRP A 590 -3.56 12.79 -16.48
C TRP A 590 -2.93 12.50 -17.85
N LYS A 591 -1.62 12.20 -17.86
CA LYS A 591 -0.84 11.99 -19.09
C LYS A 591 -0.80 10.52 -19.48
N HIS A 592 -0.78 10.24 -20.79
CA HIS A 592 -0.72 8.88 -21.36
C HIS A 592 0.67 8.24 -21.29
N LYS A 593 1.70 8.93 -20.77
CA LYS A 593 3.10 8.45 -20.78
C LYS A 593 3.31 7.08 -20.10
N SER A 594 2.30 6.59 -19.38
CA SER A 594 2.33 5.35 -18.61
C SER A 594 1.17 4.40 -18.94
N CYS A 595 0.32 4.71 -19.92
CA CYS A 595 -0.82 3.87 -20.29
C CYS A 595 -1.21 4.01 -21.77
N PHE A 596 -1.85 2.99 -22.32
CA PHE A 596 -2.38 3.05 -23.68
C PHE A 596 -3.56 4.01 -23.76
N LYS A 597 -3.53 4.91 -24.76
CA LYS A 597 -4.63 5.81 -25.10
C LYS A 597 -5.38 5.27 -26.31
N LEU A 598 -6.63 4.93 -26.12
CA LEU A 598 -7.54 4.47 -27.17
C LEU A 598 -8.21 5.65 -27.87
N SER A 599 -8.49 5.48 -29.15
CA SER A 599 -9.43 6.32 -29.90
C SER A 599 -10.88 5.88 -29.65
N LEU A 600 -11.86 6.76 -29.89
CA LEU A 600 -13.28 6.42 -29.77
C LEU A 600 -13.68 5.20 -30.64
N PRO A 601 -13.23 5.06 -31.91
CA PRO A 601 -13.51 3.87 -32.71
C PRO A 601 -12.92 2.58 -32.13
N GLU A 602 -11.77 2.65 -31.46
CA GLU A 602 -11.21 1.49 -30.77
C GLU A 602 -12.03 1.12 -29.56
N MET A 603 -12.47 2.11 -28.76
CA MET A 603 -13.31 1.85 -27.59
C MET A 603 -14.62 1.15 -27.98
N LEU A 604 -15.19 1.42 -29.16
CA LEU A 604 -16.38 0.73 -29.67
C LEU A 604 -16.16 -0.75 -30.00
N ARG A 605 -14.90 -1.20 -30.15
CA ARG A 605 -14.56 -2.60 -30.45
C ARG A 605 -14.30 -3.44 -29.20
N GLY A 606 -14.08 -2.80 -28.06
CA GLY A 606 -13.85 -3.48 -26.79
C GLY A 606 -15.03 -3.32 -25.84
N ASN A 607 -14.88 -3.90 -24.65
CA ASN A 607 -15.87 -3.76 -23.59
C ASN A 607 -15.19 -3.26 -22.32
N ASP A 608 -15.97 -2.57 -21.49
CA ASP A 608 -15.49 -2.23 -20.16
C ASP A 608 -15.14 -3.52 -19.37
N ALA A 609 -14.02 -3.49 -18.65
CA ALA A 609 -13.49 -4.62 -17.90
C ALA A 609 -14.41 -5.08 -16.76
N MET A 610 -15.30 -4.21 -16.28
CA MET A 610 -16.19 -4.49 -15.16
C MET A 610 -17.63 -4.79 -15.58
N LEU A 611 -18.00 -4.45 -16.82
CA LEU A 611 -19.35 -4.59 -17.33
C LEU A 611 -19.72 -6.07 -17.53
N ALA A 612 -20.73 -6.50 -16.78
CA ALA A 612 -21.36 -7.81 -16.89
C ALA A 612 -22.89 -7.63 -16.92
N GLY A 613 -23.58 -8.31 -17.85
CA GLY A 613 -25.02 -8.12 -18.04
C GLY A 613 -25.88 -8.71 -16.91
N ASP A 614 -25.45 -9.79 -16.30
CA ASP A 614 -26.11 -10.40 -15.13
C ASP A 614 -25.85 -9.62 -13.83
N ASP A 615 -24.78 -8.82 -13.79
CA ASP A 615 -24.34 -8.06 -12.62
C ASP A 615 -23.73 -6.71 -13.03
N PRO A 616 -24.56 -5.75 -13.48
CA PRO A 616 -24.08 -4.45 -13.96
C PRO A 616 -23.75 -3.48 -12.82
N MET A 617 -24.14 -3.78 -11.58
CA MET A 617 -24.04 -2.86 -10.45
C MET A 617 -22.61 -2.50 -10.05
N PRO A 618 -21.62 -3.42 -10.04
CA PRO A 618 -20.23 -3.05 -9.79
C PRO A 618 -19.66 -2.04 -10.81
N PHE A 619 -20.05 -2.15 -12.08
CA PHE A 619 -19.66 -1.18 -13.11
C PHE A 619 -20.17 0.23 -12.77
N LEU A 620 -21.45 0.36 -12.43
CA LEU A 620 -22.04 1.64 -12.03
C LEU A 620 -21.43 2.14 -10.71
N ALA A 621 -21.28 1.27 -9.72
CA ALA A 621 -20.79 1.63 -8.40
C ALA A 621 -19.33 2.12 -8.43
N MET A 622 -18.47 1.56 -9.28
CA MET A 622 -17.09 2.06 -9.44
C MET A 622 -17.08 3.54 -9.83
N TYR A 623 -17.81 3.87 -10.88
CA TYR A 623 -17.77 5.19 -11.49
C TYR A 623 -18.66 6.22 -10.80
N LEU A 624 -19.79 5.81 -10.22
CA LEU A 624 -20.79 6.71 -9.66
C LEU A 624 -20.81 6.77 -8.13
N ALA A 625 -20.20 5.79 -7.44
CA ALA A 625 -20.18 5.75 -5.98
C ALA A 625 -18.75 5.70 -5.41
N GLN A 626 -17.95 4.69 -5.73
CA GLN A 626 -16.63 4.47 -5.14
C GLN A 626 -15.69 5.65 -5.41
N ILE A 627 -15.37 5.93 -6.67
CA ILE A 627 -14.42 7.00 -7.02
C ILE A 627 -14.93 8.39 -6.59
N PRO A 628 -16.21 8.76 -6.81
CA PRO A 628 -16.76 10.00 -6.27
C PRO A 628 -16.66 10.11 -4.74
N SER A 629 -16.89 9.01 -4.00
CA SER A 629 -16.76 9.02 -2.54
C SER A 629 -15.33 9.27 -2.07
N LEU A 630 -14.32 8.76 -2.79
CA LEU A 630 -12.91 9.02 -2.48
C LEU A 630 -12.53 10.45 -2.84
N LEU A 631 -12.94 10.95 -4.01
CA LEU A 631 -12.73 12.34 -4.41
C LEU A 631 -13.36 13.33 -3.43
N ALA A 632 -14.53 13.00 -2.88
CA ALA A 632 -15.21 13.83 -1.89
C ALA A 632 -14.35 14.05 -0.63
N LEU A 633 -13.55 13.06 -0.22
CA LEU A 633 -12.62 13.18 0.91
C LEU A 633 -11.50 14.20 0.63
N GLU A 634 -11.20 14.49 -0.63
CA GLU A 634 -10.13 15.42 -1.03
C GLU A 634 -10.63 16.87 -1.21
N ILE A 635 -11.95 17.12 -1.17
CA ILE A 635 -12.51 18.47 -1.36
C ILE A 635 -12.12 19.40 -0.21
N LEU A 636 -12.35 19.01 1.04
CA LEU A 636 -12.02 19.87 2.18
C LEU A 636 -10.50 20.06 2.34
N PRO A 637 -9.67 18.99 2.32
CA PRO A 637 -8.22 19.13 2.43
C PRO A 637 -7.57 19.86 1.25
N GLY A 638 -8.18 19.82 0.05
CA GLY A 638 -7.57 20.38 -1.17
C GLY A 638 -6.28 19.65 -1.55
N THR A 639 -6.25 18.32 -1.34
CA THR A 639 -5.07 17.50 -1.65
C THR A 639 -4.92 17.34 -3.15
N GLU A 640 -3.72 17.57 -3.66
CA GLU A 640 -3.40 17.25 -5.06
C GLU A 640 -3.29 15.73 -5.26
N TRP A 641 -3.76 15.27 -6.41
CA TRP A 641 -3.66 13.88 -6.85
C TRP A 641 -3.07 13.80 -8.26
N LEU A 642 -2.35 12.72 -8.52
CA LEU A 642 -1.64 12.47 -9.77
C LEU A 642 -2.58 11.87 -10.83
N LYS A 643 -3.36 10.87 -10.44
CA LYS A 643 -4.22 10.08 -11.33
C LYS A 643 -5.41 9.46 -10.58
N LEU A 644 -6.50 9.21 -11.28
CA LEU A 644 -7.53 8.25 -10.84
C LEU A 644 -7.26 6.91 -11.50
N ASP A 645 -7.05 5.88 -10.71
CA ASP A 645 -6.88 4.52 -11.22
C ASP A 645 -8.18 3.74 -10.98
N PHE A 646 -9.00 3.63 -12.02
CA PHE A 646 -10.26 2.92 -11.98
C PHE A 646 -10.08 1.40 -11.90
N CYS A 647 -8.93 0.86 -12.34
CA CYS A 647 -8.66 -0.56 -12.31
C CYS A 647 -8.45 -1.05 -10.87
N ILE A 648 -7.63 -0.33 -10.09
CA ILE A 648 -7.42 -0.60 -8.65
C ILE A 648 -8.32 0.23 -7.72
N GLY A 649 -9.25 1.00 -8.31
CA GLY A 649 -10.29 1.78 -7.63
C GLY A 649 -9.78 2.79 -6.61
N LYS A 650 -8.74 3.56 -6.97
CA LYS A 650 -8.00 4.45 -6.06
C LYS A 650 -7.76 5.85 -6.67
N VAL A 651 -7.72 6.87 -5.81
CA VAL A 651 -7.13 8.19 -6.08
C VAL A 651 -5.63 8.12 -5.77
N VAL A 652 -4.76 8.29 -6.78
CA VAL A 652 -3.30 8.19 -6.64
C VAL A 652 -2.72 9.55 -6.26
N LYS A 653 -1.97 9.63 -5.16
CA LYS A 653 -1.32 10.85 -4.65
C LYS A 653 0.20 10.71 -4.61
N GLU A 654 0.90 11.83 -4.43
CA GLU A 654 2.35 11.80 -4.15
C GLU A 654 2.62 11.10 -2.82
N GLY A 655 3.53 10.11 -2.83
CA GLY A 655 3.91 9.36 -1.63
C GLY A 655 3.03 8.17 -1.26
N GLY A 656 1.90 7.93 -1.94
CA GLY A 656 1.04 6.77 -1.65
C GLY A 656 -0.45 7.07 -1.57
N ASP A 657 -1.16 6.35 -0.69
CA ASP A 657 -2.60 6.57 -0.38
C ASP A 657 -2.89 7.96 0.18
#